data_AF-A0A969N5M6-F1
#
_entry.id   AF-A0A969N5M6-F1
#
_cell.length_a   1.000
_cell.length_b   1.000
_cell.length_c   1.000
_cell.angle_alpha   90.00
_cell.angle_beta   90.00
_cell.angle_gamma   90.00
#
_symmetry.space_group_name_H-M   'P 1'
#
loop_
_entity.id
_entity.type
_entity.pdbx_description
1 polymer ?
#
loop_
_entity_poly.entity_id
_entity_poly.type
_entity_poly.pdbx_seq_one_letter_code
_entity_poly.pdbx_strand_id
1 'polypeptide(L)'
;MVRGWDELQQWIKQQQELITLQRLLTPAATEWQLRQKPRSYLWYANPRLALLEQVLRSKTNNWLNQLESDFVQHSVNRRKQIVLTRWSLTGLAFMILLSTLLVIWHQLQRTWMQAYAARAENLLQVDPVAGMMLSIRTTGQNRANPFLGVLSPVQASLLNAMQLARESNHLQQTYTQGSASAVAIHPNGQIMASAGNTGQIYLWNLEGEWQGTWQGNGTLITSLDFSPDGSLLIGSGRGDGQPPVVQVWDRSGNLIQFAQAAAPLTAVAFNLDGSQFVTGYADGRIQRWDGQGNLVGNPLPPPASPITALALSLDGQIASGDDLGKIQLWDSQGQPISPPLQSQSAAERSPAIRSLSFSPDGQHLLSNSVSGAVFLWSRRPDAGWEGLPLGATQVSTIFSPVSHAVFRPDRSTLDRSTPDRSTIVSGGEDGTVRLWTLAGQPIGEPMLANNDQIRSVAVSPDQQTIVSGSEDGSIRLWSLRDDNIIRILSFQDALPQTLKSPIGKTALSRDGRMAAIGDADGMVYLWDTQGKLIGQPFRVSEQEVSILHFSETGNELIAGDSSSVRLWDRQGNPVSQPIRHAATLLSEATLSPDGERIISGDFNGNLALWDRQGNLITDSGNPALAERPQETVSSIAFNAQGKVAIGGTVLGRPTGSLCLLDLRATQPTLSLDTCHREASSVVAFSPDGETVAIGGTNGSIRLLNTRTQEWSPPFRGHQQPVTAIAFSPTGDGLTSGSRDGTIRFSNLQGEPIGQPLPSPPDVTGAVTSIAFSEDGRTLTVGNADRKVWLWQSNWRSWLQTACNRLRYHPVMRNPQTEINLGASQTCRSEVFSLPDRPPEPTP
;
A
#
# COMPACT_ATOMS: atom_id res chain seq x y z
N MET A 1 24.16 -0.78 99.96
CA MET A 1 25.12 -1.80 99.45
C MET A 1 24.53 -2.76 98.41
N VAL A 2 23.22 -2.80 98.12
CA VAL A 2 22.65 -3.80 97.16
C VAL A 2 22.44 -3.27 95.73
N ARG A 3 22.53 -1.96 95.46
CA ARG A 3 22.27 -1.41 94.11
C ARG A 3 23.33 -1.70 93.05
N GLY A 4 24.54 -2.11 93.44
CA GLY A 4 25.64 -2.40 92.50
C GLY A 4 26.03 -3.87 92.42
N TRP A 5 25.26 -4.79 93.02
CA TRP A 5 25.63 -6.20 93.06
C TRP A 5 25.61 -6.84 91.68
N ASP A 6 24.61 -6.52 90.85
CA ASP A 6 24.53 -7.02 89.46
C ASP A 6 25.65 -6.44 88.59
N GLU A 7 25.99 -5.16 88.77
CA GLU A 7 27.12 -4.52 88.11
C GLU A 7 28.46 -5.14 88.53
N LEU A 8 28.62 -5.45 89.83
CA LEU A 8 29.80 -6.14 90.35
C LEU A 8 29.89 -7.58 89.83
N GLN A 9 28.79 -8.32 89.76
CA GLN A 9 28.78 -9.67 89.20
C GLN A 9 29.10 -9.66 87.70
N GLN A 10 28.57 -8.70 86.96
CA GLN A 10 28.94 -8.49 85.55
C GLN A 10 30.40 -8.12 85.40
N TRP A 11 30.93 -7.24 86.26
CA TRP A 11 32.33 -6.87 86.26
C TRP A 11 33.24 -8.06 86.59
N ILE A 12 32.94 -8.85 87.62
CA ILE A 12 33.70 -10.06 87.98
C ILE A 12 33.69 -11.06 86.83
N LYS A 13 32.53 -11.30 86.20
CA LYS A 13 32.40 -12.20 85.06
C LYS A 13 33.23 -11.72 83.86
N GLN A 14 33.18 -10.42 83.55
CA GLN A 14 34.03 -9.81 82.51
C GLN A 14 35.52 -9.94 82.83
N GLN A 15 35.93 -9.70 84.08
CA GLN A 15 37.34 -9.80 84.47
C GLN A 15 37.85 -11.25 84.44
N GLN A 16 37.04 -12.22 84.87
CA GLN A 16 37.38 -13.65 84.76
C GLN A 16 37.52 -14.09 83.29
N GLU A 17 36.65 -13.61 82.41
CA GLU A 17 36.75 -13.88 80.97
C GLU A 17 38.00 -13.23 80.35
N LEU A 18 38.34 -12.01 80.74
CA LEU A 18 39.56 -11.30 80.32
C LEU A 18 40.84 -12.03 80.74
N ILE A 19 40.91 -12.48 82.00
CA ILE A 19 42.07 -13.23 82.53
C ILE A 19 42.21 -14.57 81.81
N THR A 20 41.09 -15.26 81.55
CA THR A 20 41.09 -16.54 80.82
C THR A 20 41.56 -16.34 79.38
N LEU A 21 41.15 -15.24 78.74
CA LEU A 21 41.59 -14.87 77.40
C LEU A 21 43.09 -14.56 77.34
N GLN A 22 43.61 -13.83 78.32
CA GLN A 22 45.02 -13.51 78.42
C GLN A 22 45.89 -14.79 78.49
N ARG A 23 45.49 -15.76 79.33
CA ARG A 23 46.20 -17.05 79.44
C ARG A 23 46.22 -17.88 78.17
N LEU A 24 45.21 -17.74 77.31
CA LEU A 24 45.11 -18.47 76.05
C LEU A 24 45.74 -17.72 74.87
N LEU A 25 45.82 -16.39 74.96
CA LEU A 25 46.33 -15.54 73.89
C LEU A 25 47.85 -15.62 73.77
N THR A 26 48.57 -15.57 74.90
CA THR A 26 50.04 -15.56 74.90
C THR A 26 50.62 -16.83 74.25
N PRO A 27 50.16 -18.06 74.56
CA PRO A 27 50.62 -19.26 73.88
C PRO A 27 50.29 -19.27 72.38
N ALA A 28 49.09 -18.82 72.00
CA ALA A 28 48.64 -18.81 70.61
C ALA A 28 49.40 -17.80 69.74
N ALA A 29 49.69 -16.61 70.25
CA ALA A 29 50.48 -15.60 69.56
C ALA A 29 51.96 -16.04 69.41
N THR A 30 52.50 -16.71 70.43
CA THR A 30 53.86 -17.25 70.42
C THR A 30 54.01 -18.40 69.41
N GLU A 31 53.07 -19.33 69.39
CA GLU A 31 53.07 -20.43 68.43
C GLU A 31 52.89 -19.94 66.99
N TRP A 32 52.04 -18.94 66.77
CA TRP A 32 51.89 -18.28 65.48
C TRP A 32 53.21 -17.65 64.99
N GLN A 33 53.97 -17.00 65.87
CA GLN A 33 55.28 -16.44 65.54
C GLN A 33 56.31 -17.52 65.20
N LEU A 34 56.40 -18.58 66.02
CA LEU A 34 57.36 -19.67 65.84
C LEU A 34 57.16 -20.40 64.51
N ARG A 35 55.92 -20.51 64.04
CA ARG A 35 55.58 -21.16 62.77
C ARG A 35 55.61 -20.22 61.56
N GLN A 36 56.24 -19.05 61.67
CA GLN A 36 56.35 -18.03 60.62
C GLN A 36 55.00 -17.41 60.20
N LYS A 37 54.13 -17.11 61.18
CA LYS A 37 52.88 -16.37 61.01
C LYS A 37 51.86 -16.98 60.02
N PRO A 38 51.54 -18.28 60.08
CA PRO A 38 50.62 -18.92 59.15
C PRO A 38 49.18 -18.41 59.35
N ARG A 39 48.44 -18.23 58.25
CA ARG A 39 47.06 -17.71 58.27
C ARG A 39 46.05 -18.63 58.97
N SER A 40 46.33 -19.92 59.09
CA SER A 40 45.44 -20.93 59.70
C SER A 40 45.37 -20.86 61.23
N TYR A 41 46.37 -20.27 61.89
CA TYR A 41 46.44 -20.17 63.36
C TYR A 41 45.80 -18.88 63.91
N LEU A 42 45.38 -17.97 63.02
CA LEU A 42 44.69 -16.74 63.40
C LEU A 42 43.31 -17.04 63.98
N TRP A 43 42.90 -16.28 64.99
CA TRP A 43 41.63 -16.48 65.71
C TRP A 43 40.41 -15.87 65.01
N TYR A 44 40.38 -15.88 63.68
CA TYR A 44 39.32 -15.21 62.89
C TYR A 44 37.91 -15.80 63.11
N ALA A 45 37.80 -17.05 63.55
CA ALA A 45 36.55 -17.74 63.87
C ALA A 45 36.22 -17.77 65.38
N ASN A 46 37.09 -17.22 66.24
CA ASN A 46 36.89 -17.24 67.68
C ASN A 46 35.83 -16.19 68.08
N PRO A 47 34.75 -16.56 68.78
CA PRO A 47 33.70 -15.62 69.18
C PRO A 47 34.23 -14.50 70.10
N ARG A 48 35.33 -14.76 70.84
CA ARG A 48 35.93 -13.80 71.77
C ARG A 48 36.85 -12.77 71.08
N LEU A 49 37.08 -12.86 69.77
CA LEU A 49 37.91 -11.90 69.03
C LEU A 49 37.34 -10.47 69.06
N ALA A 50 36.01 -10.31 69.17
CA ALA A 50 35.38 -9.00 69.29
C ALA A 50 35.77 -8.25 70.57
N LEU A 51 35.94 -8.99 71.67
CA LEU A 51 36.37 -8.43 72.96
C LEU A 51 37.86 -8.05 72.92
N LEU A 52 38.69 -8.84 72.25
CA LEU A 52 40.11 -8.50 71.99
C LEU A 52 40.27 -7.28 71.05
N GLU A 53 39.37 -7.11 70.07
CA GLU A 53 39.36 -5.91 69.22
C GLU A 53 39.00 -4.64 70.03
N GLN A 54 38.10 -4.74 71.02
CA GLN A 54 37.80 -3.64 71.93
C GLN A 54 39.00 -3.28 72.82
N VAL A 55 39.73 -4.28 73.33
CA VAL A 55 40.97 -4.07 74.10
C VAL A 55 42.04 -3.40 73.24
N LEU A 56 42.25 -3.87 72.00
CA LEU A 56 43.23 -3.31 71.06
C LEU A 56 42.94 -1.84 70.69
N ARG A 57 41.66 -1.45 70.62
CA ARG A 57 41.22 -0.07 70.31
C ARG A 57 41.21 0.86 71.52
N SER A 58 41.27 0.32 72.74
CA SER A 58 41.22 1.11 73.97
C SER A 58 42.56 1.82 74.21
N LYS A 59 42.53 3.15 74.37
CA LYS A 59 43.75 3.92 74.68
C LYS A 59 44.21 3.80 76.14
N THR A 60 43.30 3.44 77.04
CA THR A 60 43.53 3.44 78.49
C THR A 60 43.68 2.04 79.08
N ASN A 61 43.08 1.02 78.47
CA ASN A 61 43.03 -0.36 78.99
C ASN A 61 43.59 -1.41 78.01
N ASN A 62 44.54 -1.04 77.14
CA ASN A 62 45.23 -2.01 76.29
C ASN A 62 46.35 -2.71 77.08
N TRP A 63 46.11 -3.96 77.45
CA TRP A 63 47.07 -4.81 78.17
C TRP A 63 47.86 -5.76 77.23
N LEU A 64 47.63 -5.68 75.92
CA LEU A 64 48.28 -6.54 74.93
C LEU A 64 49.74 -6.12 74.73
N ASN A 65 50.65 -7.10 74.67
CA ASN A 65 52.01 -6.82 74.21
C ASN A 65 52.05 -6.66 72.68
N GLN A 66 53.22 -6.33 72.11
CA GLN A 66 53.34 -6.04 70.68
C GLN A 66 53.06 -7.27 69.80
N LEU A 67 53.47 -8.47 70.23
CA LEU A 67 53.22 -9.71 69.50
C LEU A 67 51.73 -10.09 69.52
N GLU A 68 51.08 -9.94 70.67
CA GLU A 68 49.65 -10.19 70.86
C GLU A 68 48.80 -9.18 70.09
N SER A 69 49.21 -7.90 70.09
CA SER A 69 48.58 -6.84 69.30
C SER A 69 48.63 -7.15 67.80
N ASP A 70 49.80 -7.56 67.30
CA ASP A 70 49.98 -8.00 65.92
C ASP A 70 49.09 -9.21 65.60
N PHE A 71 49.07 -10.22 66.48
CA PHE A 71 48.25 -11.42 66.30
C PHE A 71 46.75 -11.12 66.26
N VAL A 72 46.26 -10.27 67.16
CA VAL A 72 44.86 -9.84 67.21
C VAL A 72 44.51 -9.01 65.98
N GLN A 73 45.37 -8.05 65.59
CA GLN A 73 45.15 -7.22 64.41
C GLN A 73 45.10 -8.05 63.12
N HIS A 74 46.02 -9.01 62.95
CA HIS A 74 46.00 -9.94 61.81
C HIS A 74 44.75 -10.85 61.83
N SER A 75 44.30 -11.30 63.01
CA SER A 75 43.09 -12.10 63.18
C SER A 75 41.82 -11.32 62.83
N VAL A 76 41.72 -10.05 63.25
CA VAL A 76 40.63 -9.13 62.92
C VAL A 76 40.61 -8.82 61.42
N ASN A 77 41.76 -8.48 60.83
CA ASN A 77 41.87 -8.22 59.40
C ASN A 77 41.50 -9.45 58.56
N ARG A 78 41.88 -10.65 59.00
CA ARG A 78 41.48 -11.91 58.35
C ARG A 78 39.97 -12.14 58.43
N ARG A 79 39.34 -11.87 59.57
CA ARG A 79 37.87 -11.95 59.73
C ARG A 79 37.16 -10.97 58.79
N LYS A 80 37.62 -9.72 58.72
CA LYS A 80 37.09 -8.70 57.79
C LYS A 80 37.24 -9.12 56.34
N GLN A 81 38.40 -9.64 55.94
CA GLN A 81 38.62 -10.15 54.58
C GLN A 81 37.67 -11.31 54.24
N ILE A 82 37.49 -12.29 55.15
CA ILE A 82 36.59 -13.43 54.93
C ILE A 82 35.12 -12.98 54.86
N VAL A 83 34.72 -12.02 55.69
CA VAL A 83 33.37 -11.45 55.67
C VAL A 83 33.16 -10.68 54.36
N LEU A 84 34.11 -9.83 53.96
CA LEU A 84 34.07 -9.10 52.68
C LEU A 84 34.03 -10.03 51.47
N THR A 85 34.87 -11.07 51.42
CA THR A 85 34.84 -12.04 50.31
C THR A 85 33.55 -12.85 50.28
N ARG A 86 32.96 -13.17 51.44
CA ARG A 86 31.63 -13.79 51.49
C ARG A 86 30.55 -12.84 50.97
N TRP A 87 30.53 -11.58 51.40
CA TRP A 87 29.59 -10.59 50.89
C TRP A 87 29.79 -10.29 49.40
N SER A 88 31.02 -10.31 48.89
CA SER A 88 31.27 -10.16 47.45
C SER A 88 30.82 -11.38 46.66
N LEU A 89 31.02 -12.60 47.18
CA LEU A 89 30.55 -13.84 46.55
C LEU A 89 29.02 -13.95 46.59
N THR A 90 28.37 -13.59 47.70
CA THR A 90 26.91 -13.56 47.78
C THR A 90 26.33 -12.45 46.91
N GLY A 91 26.97 -11.28 46.84
CA GLY A 91 26.61 -10.19 45.94
C GLY A 91 26.74 -10.60 44.47
N LEU A 92 27.84 -11.27 44.08
CA LEU A 92 28.03 -11.80 42.74
C LEU A 92 26.97 -12.86 42.41
N ALA A 93 26.69 -13.80 43.32
CA ALA A 93 25.67 -14.81 43.14
C ALA A 93 24.26 -14.19 43.00
N PHE A 94 23.96 -13.13 43.76
CA PHE A 94 22.71 -12.39 43.65
C PHE A 94 22.60 -11.64 42.31
N MET A 95 23.68 -11.00 41.85
CA MET A 95 23.72 -10.35 40.54
C MET A 95 23.53 -11.35 39.40
N ILE A 96 24.17 -12.52 39.47
CA ILE A 96 23.97 -13.59 38.49
C ILE A 96 22.53 -14.08 38.52
N LEU A 97 21.96 -14.36 39.70
CA LEU A 97 20.56 -14.78 39.85
C LEU A 97 19.58 -13.73 39.30
N LEU A 98 19.82 -12.45 39.58
CA LEU A 98 19.00 -11.35 39.07
C LEU A 98 19.11 -11.26 37.55
N SER A 99 20.31 -11.42 36.99
CA SER A 99 20.53 -11.42 35.54
C SER A 99 19.86 -12.62 34.84
N THR A 100 19.91 -13.81 35.43
CA THR A 100 19.24 -15.00 34.86
C THR A 100 17.74 -14.88 34.97
N LEU A 101 17.20 -14.37 36.09
CA LEU A 101 15.78 -14.08 36.23
C LEU A 101 15.31 -13.02 35.21
N LEU A 102 16.11 -11.99 34.95
CA LEU A 102 15.84 -11.00 33.90
C LEU A 102 15.84 -11.63 32.51
N VAL A 103 16.81 -12.49 32.20
CA VAL A 103 16.87 -13.21 30.91
C VAL A 103 15.67 -14.15 30.75
N ILE A 104 15.33 -14.91 31.79
CA ILE A 104 14.16 -15.80 31.80
C ILE A 104 12.88 -14.99 31.64
N TRP A 105 12.73 -13.89 32.37
CA TRP A 105 11.59 -12.98 32.24
C TRP A 105 11.48 -12.43 30.82
N HIS A 106 12.59 -12.00 30.21
CA HIS A 106 12.64 -11.51 28.83
C HIS A 106 12.26 -12.59 27.81
N GLN A 107 12.75 -13.82 27.99
CA GLN A 107 12.40 -14.97 27.15
C GLN A 107 10.91 -15.32 27.28
N LEU A 108 10.38 -15.33 28.50
CA LEU A 108 8.95 -15.58 28.75
C LEU A 108 8.07 -14.51 28.09
N GLN A 109 8.45 -13.24 28.17
CA GLN A 109 7.71 -12.16 27.49
C GLN A 109 7.70 -12.37 25.97
N ARG A 110 8.83 -12.75 25.36
CA ARG A 110 8.90 -13.06 23.92
C ARG A 110 8.02 -14.23 23.53
N THR A 111 8.09 -15.35 24.25
CA THR A 111 7.30 -16.54 23.94
C THR A 111 5.80 -16.31 24.13
N TRP A 112 5.42 -15.54 25.16
CA TRP A 112 4.03 -15.12 25.36
C TRP A 112 3.52 -14.27 24.20
N MET A 113 4.27 -13.24 23.78
CA MET A 113 3.87 -12.39 22.65
C MET A 113 3.77 -13.17 21.33
N GLN A 114 4.69 -14.12 21.09
CA GLN A 114 4.64 -15.02 19.94
C GLN A 114 3.38 -15.89 19.94
N ALA A 115 3.01 -16.46 21.09
CA ALA A 115 1.81 -17.27 21.22
C ALA A 115 0.53 -16.46 20.97
N TYR A 116 0.47 -15.20 21.43
CA TYR A 116 -0.66 -14.31 21.14
C TYR A 116 -0.74 -13.89 19.67
N ALA A 117 0.40 -13.60 19.04
CA ALA A 117 0.45 -13.33 17.61
C ALA A 117 -0.03 -14.53 16.78
N ALA A 118 0.44 -15.74 17.09
CA ALA A 118 -0.01 -16.96 16.43
C ALA A 118 -1.50 -17.24 16.68
N ARG A 119 -2.00 -16.96 17.90
CA ARG A 119 -3.43 -17.06 18.21
C ARG A 119 -4.26 -16.06 17.39
N ALA A 120 -3.77 -14.83 17.22
CA ALA A 120 -4.42 -13.84 16.37
C ALA A 120 -4.46 -14.30 14.91
N GLU A 121 -3.38 -14.86 14.38
CA GLU A 121 -3.34 -15.42 13.03
C GLU A 121 -4.32 -16.58 12.81
N ASN A 122 -4.38 -17.52 13.76
CA ASN A 122 -5.36 -18.60 13.69
C ASN A 122 -6.80 -18.08 13.76
N LEU A 123 -7.04 -17.04 14.56
CA LEU A 123 -8.35 -16.40 14.63
C LEU A 123 -8.70 -15.65 13.34
N LEU A 124 -7.73 -15.05 12.63
CA LEU A 124 -8.00 -14.36 11.36
C LEU A 124 -8.66 -15.26 10.30
N GLN A 125 -8.43 -16.58 10.35
CA GLN A 125 -9.05 -17.55 9.44
C GLN A 125 -10.50 -17.89 9.79
N VAL A 126 -10.91 -17.69 11.05
CA VAL A 126 -12.21 -18.12 11.58
C VAL A 126 -13.12 -16.94 11.88
N ASP A 127 -12.56 -15.86 12.44
CA ASP A 127 -13.21 -14.59 12.73
C ASP A 127 -12.20 -13.45 12.48
N PRO A 128 -12.22 -12.86 11.27
CA PRO A 128 -11.27 -11.82 10.89
C PRO A 128 -11.32 -10.59 11.80
N VAL A 129 -12.50 -10.21 12.28
CA VAL A 129 -12.66 -9.06 13.18
C VAL A 129 -12.04 -9.36 14.54
N ALA A 130 -12.32 -10.52 15.14
CA ALA A 130 -11.71 -10.90 16.42
C ALA A 130 -10.19 -11.11 16.30
N GLY A 131 -9.72 -11.69 15.19
CA GLY A 131 -8.29 -11.83 14.89
C GLY A 131 -7.60 -10.47 14.76
N MET A 132 -8.24 -9.51 14.06
CA MET A 132 -7.74 -8.14 13.92
C MET A 132 -7.71 -7.40 15.26
N MET A 133 -8.78 -7.51 16.06
CA MET A 133 -8.82 -6.94 17.42
C MET A 133 -7.71 -7.50 18.30
N LEU A 134 -7.45 -8.82 18.23
CA LEU A 134 -6.36 -9.43 18.99
C LEU A 134 -4.98 -8.96 18.50
N SER A 135 -4.79 -8.80 17.19
CA SER A 135 -3.53 -8.28 16.62
C SER A 135 -3.23 -6.83 17.08
N ILE A 136 -4.26 -5.96 17.12
CA ILE A 136 -4.17 -4.58 17.62
C ILE A 136 -3.81 -4.57 19.11
N ARG A 137 -4.51 -5.35 19.93
CA ARG A 137 -4.23 -5.47 21.37
C ARG A 137 -2.80 -5.95 21.61
N THR A 138 -2.37 -7.00 20.91
CA THR A 138 -1.03 -7.59 21.05
C THR A 138 0.05 -6.59 20.66
N THR A 139 -0.18 -5.79 19.62
CA THR A 139 0.72 -4.70 19.20
C THR A 139 0.88 -3.65 20.31
N GLY A 140 -0.24 -3.19 20.90
CA GLY A 140 -0.18 -2.24 22.02
C GLY A 140 0.54 -2.77 23.25
N GLN A 141 0.29 -4.04 23.61
CA GLN A 141 0.97 -4.69 24.75
C GLN A 141 2.47 -4.87 24.52
N ASN A 142 2.88 -5.27 23.30
CA ASN A 142 4.30 -5.40 22.97
C ASN A 142 4.99 -4.03 22.98
N ARG A 143 4.33 -2.98 22.49
CA ARG A 143 4.86 -1.61 22.49
C ARG A 143 5.05 -1.03 23.89
N ALA A 144 4.17 -1.38 24.84
CA ALA A 144 4.25 -0.94 26.23
C ALA A 144 5.49 -1.49 26.97
N ASN A 145 6.19 -2.49 26.41
CA ASN A 145 7.43 -3.00 26.97
C ASN A 145 8.63 -2.16 26.47
N PRO A 146 9.32 -1.39 27.33
CA PRO A 146 10.41 -0.50 26.92
C PRO A 146 11.67 -1.24 26.46
N PHE A 147 11.80 -2.54 26.76
CA PHE A 147 12.98 -3.35 26.43
C PHE A 147 12.82 -4.18 25.16
N LEU A 148 11.64 -4.16 24.55
CA LEU A 148 11.33 -4.89 23.33
C LEU A 148 10.77 -3.93 22.29
N GLY A 149 11.43 -3.84 21.13
CA GLY A 149 10.76 -3.36 19.92
C GLY A 149 9.55 -4.25 19.59
N VAL A 150 8.68 -3.79 18.69
CA VAL A 150 7.57 -4.64 18.23
C VAL A 150 8.15 -5.84 17.49
N LEU A 151 7.92 -7.04 18.00
CA LEU A 151 8.53 -8.28 17.52
C LEU A 151 8.01 -8.64 16.12
N SER A 152 8.85 -9.25 15.29
CA SER A 152 8.49 -9.69 13.92
C SER A 152 7.18 -10.49 13.86
N PRO A 153 6.90 -11.45 14.77
CA PRO A 153 5.64 -12.18 14.74
C PRO A 153 4.41 -11.32 15.09
N VAL A 154 4.57 -10.31 15.95
CA VAL A 154 3.50 -9.36 16.29
C VAL A 154 3.22 -8.43 15.11
N GLN A 155 4.28 -7.93 14.47
CA GLN A 155 4.20 -7.17 13.23
C GLN A 155 3.54 -7.99 12.10
N ALA A 156 3.93 -9.25 11.95
CA ALA A 156 3.38 -10.21 10.99
C ALA A 156 1.88 -10.43 11.23
N SER A 157 1.48 -10.68 12.48
CA SER A 157 0.07 -10.83 12.86
C SER A 157 -0.76 -9.61 12.51
N LEU A 158 -0.24 -8.39 12.76
CA LEU A 158 -0.93 -7.14 12.42
C LEU A 158 -1.00 -6.91 10.91
N LEU A 159 0.09 -7.17 10.19
CA LEU A 159 0.14 -7.06 8.73
C LEU A 159 -0.81 -8.07 8.08
N ASN A 160 -0.78 -9.32 8.54
CA ASN A 160 -1.69 -10.37 8.10
C ASN A 160 -3.13 -9.99 8.47
N ALA A 161 -3.39 -9.41 9.64
CA ALA A 161 -4.73 -8.92 9.99
C ALA A 161 -5.18 -7.81 9.03
N MET A 162 -4.32 -6.87 8.69
CA MET A 162 -4.59 -5.84 7.69
C MET A 162 -4.90 -6.42 6.29
N GLN A 163 -4.29 -7.55 5.96
CA GLN A 163 -4.45 -8.23 4.68
C GLN A 163 -5.65 -9.19 4.64
N LEU A 164 -5.94 -9.90 5.73
CA LEU A 164 -6.99 -10.93 5.86
C LEU A 164 -8.28 -10.36 6.43
N ALA A 165 -8.22 -9.52 7.47
CA ALA A 165 -9.34 -8.71 7.93
C ALA A 165 -9.49 -7.47 7.03
N ARG A 166 -9.59 -7.75 5.73
CA ARG A 166 -10.33 -6.92 4.80
C ARG A 166 -11.79 -7.04 5.24
N GLU A 167 -12.54 -5.95 5.19
CA GLU A 167 -13.99 -6.09 5.10
C GLU A 167 -14.29 -7.12 4.01
N SER A 168 -15.29 -7.96 4.23
CA SER A 168 -15.86 -8.91 3.26
C SER A 168 -16.21 -8.27 1.91
N ASN A 169 -16.14 -6.93 1.83
CA ASN A 169 -16.40 -6.10 0.67
C ASN A 169 -15.17 -5.86 -0.21
N HIS A 170 -14.10 -6.64 -0.08
CA HIS A 170 -13.05 -6.63 -1.09
C HIS A 170 -13.28 -7.72 -2.14
N LEU A 171 -13.96 -7.27 -3.20
CA LEU A 171 -14.04 -7.84 -4.55
C LEU A 171 -12.74 -8.57 -4.93
N GLN A 172 -12.73 -9.88 -4.73
CA GLN A 172 -11.75 -10.77 -5.30
C GLN A 172 -12.32 -11.25 -6.65
N GLN A 173 -11.61 -10.93 -7.73
CA GLN A 173 -11.56 -11.74 -8.95
C GLN A 173 -12.93 -12.19 -9.50
N THR A 174 -13.71 -11.27 -10.02
CA THR A 174 -14.55 -11.63 -11.16
C THR A 174 -14.28 -10.60 -12.24
N TYR A 175 -13.25 -10.88 -13.04
CA TYR A 175 -13.26 -10.37 -14.39
C TYR A 175 -14.58 -10.88 -14.97
N THR A 176 -15.54 -9.99 -15.23
CA THR A 176 -16.29 -10.18 -16.47
C THR A 176 -15.20 -10.39 -17.51
N GLN A 177 -15.07 -11.57 -18.11
CA GLN A 177 -14.03 -11.75 -19.13
C GLN A 177 -14.36 -10.82 -20.31
N GLY A 178 -13.81 -9.60 -20.29
CA GLY A 178 -14.12 -8.52 -21.22
C GLY A 178 -14.94 -7.35 -20.62
N SER A 179 -15.27 -6.40 -21.49
CA SER A 179 -15.92 -5.12 -21.19
C SER A 179 -17.21 -5.27 -20.39
N ALA A 180 -17.36 -4.48 -19.32
CA ALA A 180 -18.61 -4.31 -18.58
C ALA A 180 -19.49 -3.29 -19.32
N SER A 181 -20.12 -3.77 -20.39
CA SER A 181 -20.86 -2.93 -21.34
C SER A 181 -22.19 -2.40 -20.80
N ALA A 182 -22.78 -3.05 -19.78
CA ALA A 182 -24.08 -2.66 -19.22
C ALA A 182 -24.15 -2.85 -17.70
N VAL A 183 -24.76 -1.87 -17.01
CA VAL A 183 -25.09 -1.93 -15.58
C VAL A 183 -26.54 -1.47 -15.35
N ALA A 184 -27.23 -2.09 -14.39
CA ALA A 184 -28.58 -1.72 -13.98
C ALA A 184 -28.75 -1.88 -12.47
N ILE A 185 -29.52 -1.01 -11.81
CA ILE A 185 -29.82 -1.10 -10.38
C ILE A 185 -31.27 -1.54 -10.21
N HIS A 186 -31.51 -2.52 -9.36
CA HIS A 186 -32.83 -3.02 -9.07
C HIS A 186 -33.67 -1.96 -8.32
N PRO A 187 -34.98 -1.81 -8.60
CA PRO A 187 -35.83 -0.76 -8.02
C PRO A 187 -35.92 -0.73 -6.48
N ASN A 188 -35.68 -1.86 -5.82
CA ASN A 188 -35.60 -1.92 -4.35
C ASN A 188 -34.35 -1.21 -3.77
N GLY A 189 -33.39 -0.82 -4.61
CA GLY A 189 -32.14 -0.19 -4.19
C GLY A 189 -31.25 -1.09 -3.36
N GLN A 190 -31.37 -2.42 -3.46
CA GLN A 190 -30.54 -3.37 -2.72
C GLN A 190 -29.61 -4.17 -3.62
N ILE A 191 -29.97 -4.37 -4.88
CA ILE A 191 -29.23 -5.23 -5.82
C ILE A 191 -28.92 -4.44 -7.10
N MET A 192 -27.79 -4.73 -7.74
CA MET A 192 -27.44 -4.29 -9.08
C MET A 192 -27.01 -5.47 -9.96
N ALA A 193 -27.23 -5.35 -11.26
CA ALA A 193 -26.82 -6.30 -12.27
C ALA A 193 -25.77 -5.68 -13.20
N SER A 194 -24.85 -6.50 -13.68
CA SER A 194 -23.86 -6.10 -14.67
C SER A 194 -23.62 -7.20 -15.71
N ALA A 195 -23.38 -6.81 -16.96
CA ALA A 195 -23.05 -7.76 -18.02
C ALA A 195 -22.14 -7.14 -19.09
N GLY A 196 -21.61 -8.02 -19.93
CA GLY A 196 -20.53 -7.68 -20.86
C GLY A 196 -20.30 -8.72 -21.95
N ASN A 197 -19.05 -8.80 -22.43
CA ASN A 197 -18.64 -9.65 -23.57
C ASN A 197 -18.87 -11.16 -23.37
N THR A 198 -18.97 -11.63 -22.13
CA THR A 198 -19.19 -13.06 -21.82
C THR A 198 -20.63 -13.51 -21.98
N GLY A 199 -21.58 -12.57 -22.05
CA GLY A 199 -23.00 -12.88 -21.98
C GLY A 199 -23.47 -13.44 -20.65
N GLN A 200 -22.64 -13.42 -19.60
CA GLN A 200 -23.07 -13.72 -18.23
C GLN A 200 -23.56 -12.44 -17.55
N ILE A 201 -24.54 -12.60 -16.67
CA ILE A 201 -25.05 -11.52 -15.83
C ILE A 201 -24.60 -11.78 -14.40
N TYR A 202 -23.96 -10.78 -13.80
CA TYR A 202 -23.51 -10.83 -12.43
C TYR A 202 -24.41 -9.94 -11.57
N LEU A 203 -24.86 -10.48 -10.44
CA LEU A 203 -25.64 -9.75 -9.46
C LEU A 203 -24.79 -9.39 -8.25
N TRP A 204 -25.02 -8.19 -7.74
CA TRP A 204 -24.29 -7.61 -6.62
C TRP A 204 -25.27 -6.86 -5.71
N ASN A 205 -24.97 -6.69 -4.43
CA ASN A 205 -25.66 -5.67 -3.63
C ASN A 205 -25.01 -4.28 -3.81
N LEU A 206 -25.65 -3.23 -3.30
CA LEU A 206 -25.10 -1.86 -3.39
C LEU A 206 -23.92 -1.60 -2.45
N GLU A 207 -23.58 -2.57 -1.60
CA GLU A 207 -22.34 -2.63 -0.82
C GLU A 207 -21.17 -3.27 -1.60
N GLY A 208 -21.44 -3.82 -2.79
CA GLY A 208 -20.44 -4.42 -3.69
C GLY A 208 -20.23 -5.94 -3.50
N GLU A 209 -21.08 -6.62 -2.73
CA GLU A 209 -21.02 -8.06 -2.50
C GLU A 209 -21.75 -8.83 -3.60
N TRP A 210 -21.09 -9.84 -4.18
CA TRP A 210 -21.68 -10.73 -5.18
C TRP A 210 -22.85 -11.55 -4.61
N GLN A 211 -23.98 -11.53 -5.31
CA GLN A 211 -25.23 -12.22 -4.92
C GLN A 211 -25.50 -13.46 -5.77
N GLY A 212 -24.84 -13.60 -6.91
CA GLY A 212 -25.07 -14.70 -7.84
C GLY A 212 -24.69 -14.36 -9.27
N THR A 213 -24.59 -15.39 -10.11
CA THR A 213 -24.42 -15.23 -11.55
C THR A 213 -25.57 -15.91 -12.27
N TRP A 214 -26.20 -15.20 -13.18
CA TRP A 214 -27.22 -15.74 -14.07
C TRP A 214 -26.58 -16.09 -15.41
N GLN A 215 -26.92 -17.29 -15.91
CA GLN A 215 -26.45 -17.77 -17.19
C GLN A 215 -27.24 -17.09 -18.31
N GLY A 216 -26.55 -16.33 -19.16
CA GLY A 216 -27.08 -15.91 -20.45
C GLY A 216 -26.72 -16.91 -21.55
N ASN A 217 -26.99 -16.56 -22.81
CA ASN A 217 -26.72 -17.46 -23.95
C ASN A 217 -25.26 -17.39 -24.47
N GLY A 218 -24.36 -16.75 -23.73
CA GLY A 218 -22.96 -16.57 -24.14
C GLY A 218 -22.73 -15.53 -25.23
N THR A 219 -23.71 -14.67 -25.53
CA THR A 219 -23.56 -13.54 -26.47
C THR A 219 -23.31 -12.23 -25.72
N LEU A 220 -22.51 -11.32 -26.29
CA LEU A 220 -22.21 -10.00 -25.71
C LEU A 220 -23.52 -9.27 -25.34
N ILE A 221 -23.70 -8.98 -24.05
CA ILE A 221 -24.82 -8.16 -23.57
C ILE A 221 -24.42 -6.69 -23.61
N THR A 222 -25.20 -5.91 -24.35
CA THR A 222 -24.93 -4.49 -24.66
C THR A 222 -25.79 -3.52 -23.86
N SER A 223 -26.93 -3.97 -23.35
CA SER A 223 -27.78 -3.21 -22.44
C SER A 223 -28.45 -4.15 -21.44
N LEU A 224 -28.75 -3.65 -20.24
CA LEU A 224 -29.46 -4.32 -19.17
C LEU A 224 -30.45 -3.34 -18.55
N ASP A 225 -31.64 -3.82 -18.19
CA ASP A 225 -32.58 -3.02 -17.41
C ASP A 225 -33.52 -3.90 -16.57
N PHE A 226 -33.85 -3.44 -15.36
CA PHE A 226 -34.80 -4.13 -14.49
C PHE A 226 -36.22 -3.64 -14.76
N SER A 227 -37.21 -4.53 -14.69
CA SER A 227 -38.58 -4.08 -14.63
C SER A 227 -38.79 -3.24 -13.36
N PRO A 228 -39.68 -2.22 -13.38
CA PRO A 228 -39.94 -1.32 -12.24
C PRO A 228 -40.45 -2.00 -10.96
N ASP A 229 -41.16 -3.12 -11.10
CA ASP A 229 -41.57 -3.98 -9.99
C ASP A 229 -40.46 -4.93 -9.54
N GLY A 230 -39.31 -4.95 -10.23
CA GLY A 230 -38.16 -5.79 -9.97
C GLY A 230 -38.42 -7.28 -10.24
N SER A 231 -39.47 -7.63 -10.97
CA SER A 231 -39.80 -9.03 -11.27
C SER A 231 -39.01 -9.62 -12.42
N LEU A 232 -38.51 -8.78 -13.33
CA LEU A 232 -37.82 -9.18 -14.54
C LEU A 232 -36.51 -8.39 -14.72
N LEU A 233 -35.55 -9.01 -15.40
CA LEU A 233 -34.37 -8.35 -15.97
C LEU A 233 -34.41 -8.59 -17.48
N ILE A 234 -34.18 -7.55 -18.28
CA ILE A 234 -34.02 -7.67 -19.73
C ILE A 234 -32.59 -7.36 -20.12
N GLY A 235 -32.13 -8.01 -21.18
CA GLY A 235 -30.82 -7.76 -21.77
C GLY A 235 -30.86 -7.92 -23.28
N SER A 236 -30.11 -7.05 -23.97
CA SER A 236 -29.92 -7.13 -25.42
C SER A 236 -28.56 -7.71 -25.77
N GLY A 237 -28.56 -8.78 -26.56
CA GLY A 237 -27.34 -9.47 -27.00
C GLY A 237 -27.00 -9.24 -28.47
N ARG A 238 -25.72 -8.94 -28.79
CA ARG A 238 -25.21 -8.92 -30.17
C ARG A 238 -24.11 -9.97 -30.33
N GLY A 239 -24.40 -11.06 -31.06
CA GLY A 239 -23.40 -12.07 -31.39
C GLY A 239 -22.75 -11.80 -32.75
N ASP A 240 -21.45 -12.06 -32.87
CA ASP A 240 -20.76 -12.03 -34.16
C ASP A 240 -21.32 -13.14 -35.08
N GLY A 241 -22.11 -12.74 -36.09
CA GLY A 241 -22.71 -13.65 -37.06
C GLY A 241 -23.95 -14.43 -36.58
N GLN A 242 -24.46 -14.15 -35.37
CA GLN A 242 -25.71 -14.71 -34.84
C GLN A 242 -26.84 -13.67 -34.89
N PRO A 243 -28.12 -14.08 -35.06
CA PRO A 243 -29.22 -13.13 -34.96
C PRO A 243 -29.22 -12.50 -33.55
N PRO A 244 -29.49 -11.19 -33.45
CA PRO A 244 -29.61 -10.52 -32.17
C PRO A 244 -30.71 -11.16 -31.31
N VAL A 245 -30.49 -11.15 -30.01
CA VAL A 245 -31.39 -11.78 -29.06
C VAL A 245 -31.88 -10.78 -28.02
N VAL A 246 -33.18 -10.88 -27.72
CA VAL A 246 -33.74 -10.32 -26.49
C VAL A 246 -33.88 -11.47 -25.51
N GLN A 247 -33.33 -11.28 -24.31
CA GLN A 247 -33.41 -12.25 -23.24
C GLN A 247 -34.10 -11.61 -22.04
N VAL A 248 -35.06 -12.33 -21.46
CA VAL A 248 -35.80 -11.91 -20.27
C VAL A 248 -35.62 -12.96 -19.19
N TRP A 249 -35.12 -12.55 -18.03
CA TRP A 249 -34.90 -13.40 -16.86
C TRP A 249 -35.93 -13.09 -15.77
N ASP A 250 -36.41 -14.13 -15.07
CA ASP A 250 -37.20 -13.97 -13.84
C ASP A 250 -36.32 -13.65 -12.62
N ARG A 251 -36.96 -13.36 -11.48
CA ARG A 251 -36.27 -13.13 -10.18
C ARG A 251 -35.36 -14.27 -9.72
N SER A 252 -35.55 -15.48 -10.23
CA SER A 252 -34.74 -16.66 -9.88
C SER A 252 -33.56 -16.85 -10.85
N GLY A 253 -33.43 -15.99 -11.85
CA GLY A 253 -32.42 -16.08 -12.90
C GLY A 253 -32.75 -17.09 -13.99
N ASN A 254 -33.99 -17.58 -14.06
CA ASN A 254 -34.42 -18.44 -15.15
C ASN A 254 -34.72 -17.58 -16.38
N LEU A 255 -34.22 -18.01 -17.53
CA LEU A 255 -34.60 -17.43 -18.81
C LEU A 255 -36.07 -17.79 -19.08
N ILE A 256 -36.95 -16.79 -19.08
CA ILE A 256 -38.39 -16.97 -19.32
C ILE A 256 -38.68 -17.00 -20.82
N GLN A 257 -38.04 -16.10 -21.57
CA GLN A 257 -38.35 -15.88 -22.97
C GLN A 257 -37.11 -15.53 -23.78
N PHE A 258 -37.13 -15.99 -25.04
CA PHE A 258 -36.07 -15.80 -26.02
C PHE A 258 -36.70 -15.38 -27.36
N ALA A 259 -36.40 -14.17 -27.82
CA ALA A 259 -36.84 -13.69 -29.13
C ALA A 259 -35.64 -13.54 -30.08
N GLN A 260 -35.66 -14.26 -31.21
CA GLN A 260 -34.74 -14.02 -32.33
C GLN A 260 -35.34 -12.97 -33.23
N ALA A 261 -34.63 -11.85 -33.42
CA ALA A 261 -35.06 -10.82 -34.34
C ALA A 261 -34.41 -10.98 -35.72
N ALA A 262 -35.18 -10.72 -36.77
CA ALA A 262 -34.74 -10.82 -38.17
C ALA A 262 -33.74 -9.72 -38.59
N ALA A 263 -33.58 -8.68 -37.77
CA ALA A 263 -32.63 -7.59 -37.96
C ALA A 263 -31.94 -7.25 -36.63
N PRO A 264 -30.66 -6.80 -36.62
CA PRO A 264 -29.91 -6.41 -35.42
C PRO A 264 -30.73 -5.54 -34.47
N LEU A 265 -30.87 -5.99 -33.22
CA LEU A 265 -31.49 -5.23 -32.14
C LEU A 265 -30.48 -4.19 -31.65
N THR A 266 -30.91 -2.94 -31.55
CA THR A 266 -30.02 -1.81 -31.24
C THR A 266 -30.35 -1.11 -29.94
N ALA A 267 -31.60 -1.18 -29.47
CA ALA A 267 -32.02 -0.58 -28.20
C ALA A 267 -33.24 -1.30 -27.59
N VAL A 268 -33.37 -1.26 -26.26
CA VAL A 268 -34.48 -1.82 -25.48
C VAL A 268 -34.84 -0.85 -24.36
N ALA A 269 -36.13 -0.72 -24.03
CA ALA A 269 -36.58 0.03 -22.86
C ALA A 269 -37.87 -0.58 -22.27
N PHE A 270 -37.98 -0.64 -20.94
CA PHE A 270 -39.21 -1.02 -20.23
C PHE A 270 -40.15 0.17 -20.03
N ASN A 271 -41.45 -0.10 -19.93
CA ASN A 271 -42.40 0.85 -19.37
C ASN A 271 -42.41 0.76 -17.83
N LEU A 272 -42.93 1.80 -17.17
CA LEU A 272 -42.79 1.97 -15.72
C LEU A 272 -43.71 1.13 -14.83
N ASP A 273 -44.66 0.39 -15.41
CA ASP A 273 -45.43 -0.64 -14.69
C ASP A 273 -44.90 -2.06 -14.94
N GLY A 274 -43.83 -2.22 -15.75
CA GLY A 274 -43.25 -3.50 -16.11
C GLY A 274 -44.14 -4.38 -16.98
N SER A 275 -45.32 -3.87 -17.39
CA SER A 275 -46.29 -4.63 -18.17
C SER A 275 -45.93 -4.72 -19.65
N GLN A 276 -45.06 -3.82 -20.15
CA GLN A 276 -44.62 -3.79 -21.55
C GLN A 276 -43.16 -3.33 -21.70
N PHE A 277 -42.51 -3.75 -22.78
CA PHE A 277 -41.22 -3.20 -23.21
C PHE A 277 -41.22 -2.96 -24.71
N VAL A 278 -40.32 -2.10 -25.17
CA VAL A 278 -40.14 -1.78 -26.60
C VAL A 278 -38.74 -2.11 -27.06
N THR A 279 -38.65 -2.58 -28.30
CA THR A 279 -37.41 -2.96 -28.95
C THR A 279 -37.22 -2.17 -30.24
N GLY A 280 -35.99 -1.72 -30.49
CA GLY A 280 -35.59 -1.00 -31.70
C GLY A 280 -34.65 -1.83 -32.54
N TYR A 281 -34.83 -1.76 -33.86
CA TYR A 281 -34.08 -2.55 -34.83
C TYR A 281 -33.26 -1.67 -35.80
N ALA A 282 -32.15 -2.22 -36.28
CA ALA A 282 -31.30 -1.60 -37.29
C ALA A 282 -31.99 -1.43 -38.65
N ASP A 283 -33.14 -2.07 -38.89
CA ASP A 283 -33.97 -1.85 -40.08
C ASP A 283 -35.05 -0.76 -39.87
N GLY A 284 -34.99 -0.03 -38.75
CA GLY A 284 -35.92 1.04 -38.42
C GLY A 284 -37.18 0.57 -37.69
N ARG A 285 -37.44 -0.74 -37.58
CA ARG A 285 -38.65 -1.18 -36.86
C ARG A 285 -38.57 -0.86 -35.38
N ILE A 286 -39.72 -0.57 -34.78
CA ILE A 286 -39.89 -0.56 -33.32
C ILE A 286 -41.05 -1.49 -32.99
N GLN A 287 -40.82 -2.48 -32.12
CA GLN A 287 -41.83 -3.45 -31.71
C GLN A 287 -42.14 -3.32 -30.23
N ARG A 288 -43.38 -3.65 -29.86
CA ARG A 288 -43.87 -3.62 -28.49
C ARG A 288 -44.12 -5.05 -28.02
N TRP A 289 -43.83 -5.28 -26.75
CA TRP A 289 -43.92 -6.58 -26.11
C TRP A 289 -44.64 -6.41 -24.78
N ASP A 290 -45.38 -7.43 -24.34
CA ASP A 290 -45.87 -7.49 -22.97
C ASP A 290 -44.77 -8.00 -22.01
N GLY A 291 -44.99 -7.89 -20.70
CA GLY A 291 -44.09 -8.39 -19.66
C GLY A 291 -43.93 -9.91 -19.64
N GLN A 292 -44.68 -10.64 -20.47
CA GLN A 292 -44.53 -12.07 -20.70
C GLN A 292 -43.72 -12.37 -21.99
N GLY A 293 -43.30 -11.32 -22.71
CA GLY A 293 -42.51 -11.41 -23.93
C GLY A 293 -43.30 -11.81 -25.18
N ASN A 294 -44.61 -11.54 -25.21
CA ASN A 294 -45.44 -11.66 -26.41
C ASN A 294 -45.54 -10.31 -27.13
N LEU A 295 -45.63 -10.33 -28.46
CA LEU A 295 -45.81 -9.12 -29.27
C LEU A 295 -47.18 -8.49 -29.01
N VAL A 296 -47.19 -7.18 -28.74
CA VAL A 296 -48.39 -6.39 -28.47
C VAL A 296 -48.61 -5.41 -29.62
N GLY A 297 -49.66 -5.65 -30.41
CA GLY A 297 -50.04 -4.78 -31.52
C GLY A 297 -49.12 -4.86 -32.74
N ASN A 298 -49.30 -3.92 -33.67
CA ASN A 298 -48.50 -3.84 -34.89
C ASN A 298 -47.19 -3.08 -34.66
N PRO A 299 -46.12 -3.36 -35.44
CA PRO A 299 -44.90 -2.57 -35.41
C PRO A 299 -45.20 -1.09 -35.66
N LEU A 300 -44.49 -0.21 -34.94
CA LEU A 300 -44.55 1.23 -35.18
C LEU A 300 -44.06 1.54 -36.61
N PRO A 301 -44.57 2.60 -37.26
CA PRO A 301 -44.08 3.03 -38.56
C PRO A 301 -42.55 3.24 -38.50
N PRO A 302 -41.76 2.60 -39.38
CA PRO A 302 -40.31 2.73 -39.31
C PRO A 302 -39.91 4.19 -39.64
N PRO A 303 -39.01 4.81 -38.87
CA PRO A 303 -38.26 5.94 -39.39
C PRO A 303 -37.40 5.46 -40.56
N ALA A 304 -37.03 6.38 -41.45
CA ALA A 304 -36.31 6.07 -42.69
C ALA A 304 -34.84 5.62 -42.49
N SER A 305 -34.44 5.33 -41.25
CA SER A 305 -33.07 5.20 -40.77
C SER A 305 -33.00 4.17 -39.61
N PRO A 306 -31.87 3.46 -39.47
CA PRO A 306 -31.62 2.55 -38.35
C PRO A 306 -31.84 3.20 -36.98
N ILE A 307 -32.59 2.52 -36.09
CA ILE A 307 -32.72 2.94 -34.69
C ILE A 307 -31.41 2.67 -33.97
N THR A 308 -30.95 3.61 -33.14
CA THR A 308 -29.72 3.47 -32.35
C THR A 308 -29.94 3.69 -30.85
N ALA A 309 -31.05 4.32 -30.44
CA ALA A 309 -31.42 4.52 -29.05
C ALA A 309 -32.94 4.56 -28.86
N LEU A 310 -33.43 4.12 -27.69
CA LEU A 310 -34.83 4.20 -27.28
C LEU A 310 -34.93 4.64 -25.82
N ALA A 311 -36.00 5.38 -25.49
CA ALA A 311 -36.40 5.67 -24.12
C ALA A 311 -37.92 5.68 -23.98
N LEU A 312 -38.42 5.37 -22.79
CA LEU A 312 -39.85 5.41 -22.44
C LEU A 312 -40.06 6.37 -21.27
N SER A 313 -41.12 7.17 -21.33
CA SER A 313 -41.53 8.06 -20.24
C SER A 313 -42.55 7.39 -19.30
N LEU A 314 -42.75 7.98 -18.13
CA LEU A 314 -43.76 7.56 -17.13
C LEU A 314 -45.19 7.50 -17.65
N ASP A 315 -45.54 8.38 -18.58
CA ASP A 315 -46.87 8.45 -19.19
C ASP A 315 -46.98 7.60 -20.47
N GLY A 316 -45.98 6.78 -20.78
CA GLY A 316 -46.00 5.80 -21.88
C GLY A 316 -45.63 6.38 -23.24
N GLN A 317 -45.01 7.55 -23.30
CA GLN A 317 -44.42 8.09 -24.54
C GLN A 317 -43.12 7.34 -24.85
N ILE A 318 -42.85 7.14 -26.14
CA ILE A 318 -41.63 6.51 -26.63
C ILE A 318 -40.79 7.59 -27.32
N ALA A 319 -39.50 7.65 -27.03
CA ALA A 319 -38.53 8.41 -27.81
C ALA A 319 -37.62 7.45 -28.57
N SER A 320 -37.45 7.66 -29.86
CA SER A 320 -36.57 6.86 -30.72
C SER A 320 -35.54 7.72 -31.40
N GLY A 321 -34.26 7.40 -31.22
CA GLY A 321 -33.12 8.05 -31.87
C GLY A 321 -32.58 7.20 -33.01
N ASP A 322 -32.15 7.85 -34.09
CA ASP A 322 -31.57 7.19 -35.27
C ASP A 322 -30.09 7.53 -35.52
N ASP A 323 -29.49 6.83 -36.49
CA ASP A 323 -28.10 7.01 -36.91
C ASP A 323 -27.83 8.34 -37.66
N LEU A 324 -28.88 9.05 -38.05
CA LEU A 324 -28.83 10.38 -38.67
C LEU A 324 -28.99 11.52 -37.64
N GLY A 325 -29.13 11.20 -36.36
CA GLY A 325 -29.24 12.17 -35.26
C GLY A 325 -30.63 12.76 -35.07
N LYS A 326 -31.67 12.12 -35.64
CA LYS A 326 -33.07 12.50 -35.43
C LYS A 326 -33.65 11.72 -34.26
N ILE A 327 -34.48 12.42 -33.48
CA ILE A 327 -35.22 11.86 -32.35
C ILE A 327 -36.71 12.04 -32.64
N GLN A 328 -37.44 10.94 -32.78
CA GLN A 328 -38.89 10.93 -32.98
C GLN A 328 -39.58 10.56 -31.68
N LEU A 329 -40.61 11.33 -31.31
CA LEU A 329 -41.46 11.06 -30.15
C LEU A 329 -42.79 10.44 -30.59
N TRP A 330 -43.23 9.42 -29.85
CA TRP A 330 -44.44 8.67 -30.10
C TRP A 330 -45.31 8.65 -28.83
N ASP A 331 -46.63 8.67 -28.98
CA ASP A 331 -47.53 8.41 -27.86
C ASP A 331 -47.60 6.91 -27.53
N SER A 332 -48.36 6.59 -26.47
CA SER A 332 -48.61 5.22 -26.01
C SER A 332 -49.39 4.36 -27.02
N GLN A 333 -49.93 4.94 -28.08
CA GLN A 333 -50.63 4.26 -29.18
C GLN A 333 -49.76 4.13 -30.44
N GLY A 334 -48.56 4.72 -30.42
CA GLY A 334 -47.61 4.68 -31.51
C GLY A 334 -47.78 5.73 -32.60
N GLN A 335 -48.50 6.82 -32.31
CA GLN A 335 -48.60 7.96 -33.21
C GLN A 335 -47.51 8.99 -32.90
N PRO A 336 -46.89 9.61 -33.93
CA PRO A 336 -45.90 10.65 -33.71
C PRO A 336 -46.55 11.89 -33.09
N ILE A 337 -46.05 12.33 -31.93
CA ILE A 337 -46.59 13.47 -31.17
C ILE A 337 -45.87 14.80 -31.45
N SER A 338 -44.75 14.75 -32.15
CA SER A 338 -43.99 15.92 -32.58
C SER A 338 -43.34 15.68 -33.95
N PRO A 339 -42.96 16.74 -34.68
CA PRO A 339 -41.94 16.62 -35.72
C PRO A 339 -40.65 16.00 -35.15
N PRO A 340 -39.82 15.34 -35.97
CA PRO A 340 -38.53 14.83 -35.53
C PRO A 340 -37.65 15.95 -34.96
N LEU A 341 -37.15 15.77 -33.75
CA LEU A 341 -36.16 16.63 -33.12
C LEU A 341 -34.81 16.33 -33.73
N GLN A 342 -34.01 17.36 -33.98
CA GLN A 342 -32.71 17.20 -34.66
C GLN A 342 -31.59 17.74 -33.77
N SER A 343 -30.65 16.86 -33.41
CA SER A 343 -29.54 17.16 -32.50
C SER A 343 -28.36 17.89 -33.15
N GLN A 344 -28.54 18.54 -34.30
CA GLN A 344 -27.41 19.10 -35.06
C GLN A 344 -26.89 20.45 -34.53
N SER A 345 -25.59 20.49 -34.23
CA SER A 345 -24.73 21.60 -34.66
C SER A 345 -24.28 21.31 -36.10
N ALA A 346 -24.35 22.28 -37.01
CA ALA A 346 -24.10 22.11 -38.46
C ALA A 346 -22.69 21.63 -38.87
N ALA A 347 -21.84 21.23 -37.92
CA ALA A 347 -20.43 20.89 -38.11
C ALA A 347 -20.04 19.42 -37.74
N GLU A 348 -21.00 18.58 -37.33
CA GLU A 348 -20.67 17.26 -36.77
C GLU A 348 -20.43 16.16 -37.82
N ARG A 349 -19.35 15.39 -37.63
CA ARG A 349 -18.91 14.30 -38.52
C ARG A 349 -19.71 12.99 -38.38
N SER A 350 -20.47 12.79 -37.29
CA SER A 350 -21.26 11.57 -37.04
C SER A 350 -22.42 11.86 -36.07
N PRO A 351 -23.65 12.08 -36.57
CA PRO A 351 -24.77 12.57 -35.75
C PRO A 351 -25.55 11.48 -35.00
N ALA A 352 -25.18 10.20 -35.13
CA ALA A 352 -25.94 9.08 -34.57
C ALA A 352 -26.21 9.23 -33.06
N ILE A 353 -27.46 9.00 -32.63
CA ILE A 353 -27.86 9.06 -31.22
C ILE A 353 -27.34 7.80 -30.50
N ARG A 354 -26.69 7.95 -29.35
CA ARG A 354 -26.07 6.84 -28.59
C ARG A 354 -26.91 6.38 -27.41
N SER A 355 -27.67 7.27 -26.79
CA SER A 355 -28.60 6.99 -25.69
C SER A 355 -29.65 8.09 -25.57
N LEU A 356 -30.81 7.72 -25.00
CA LEU A 356 -31.91 8.61 -24.70
C LEU A 356 -32.36 8.33 -23.26
N SER A 357 -32.79 9.36 -22.53
CA SER A 357 -33.32 9.18 -21.18
C SER A 357 -34.36 10.25 -20.87
N PHE A 358 -35.56 9.85 -20.45
CA PHE A 358 -36.58 10.79 -19.97
C PHE A 358 -36.33 11.18 -18.52
N SER A 359 -36.71 12.40 -18.16
CA SER A 359 -36.79 12.79 -16.75
C SER A 359 -37.95 12.08 -16.05
N PRO A 360 -37.86 11.89 -14.73
CA PRO A 360 -38.92 11.28 -13.91
C PRO A 360 -40.22 12.08 -13.80
N ASP A 361 -40.35 13.22 -14.48
CA ASP A 361 -41.60 13.97 -14.61
C ASP A 361 -42.12 14.00 -16.06
N GLY A 362 -41.39 13.38 -16.99
CA GLY A 362 -41.69 13.34 -18.43
C GLY A 362 -41.60 14.70 -19.13
N GLN A 363 -41.11 15.74 -18.46
CA GLN A 363 -41.01 17.10 -19.02
C GLN A 363 -39.69 17.34 -19.73
N HIS A 364 -38.69 16.52 -19.48
CA HIS A 364 -37.37 16.63 -20.09
C HIS A 364 -36.93 15.31 -20.73
N LEU A 365 -36.12 15.41 -21.77
CA LEU A 365 -35.50 14.30 -22.46
C LEU A 365 -34.03 14.63 -22.68
N LEU A 366 -33.15 13.71 -22.31
CA LEU A 366 -31.72 13.78 -22.63
C LEU A 366 -31.44 12.96 -23.87
N SER A 367 -30.58 13.49 -24.73
CA SER A 367 -29.99 12.74 -25.83
C SER A 367 -28.50 12.99 -25.90
N ASN A 368 -27.72 11.96 -26.16
CA ASN A 368 -26.31 12.07 -26.52
C ASN A 368 -26.05 11.50 -27.92
N SER A 369 -25.09 12.08 -28.64
CA SER A 369 -24.64 11.60 -29.94
C SER A 369 -23.26 10.95 -29.88
N VAL A 370 -22.90 10.19 -30.92
CA VAL A 370 -21.55 9.61 -31.09
C VAL A 370 -20.47 10.70 -31.17
N SER A 371 -20.80 11.89 -31.69
CA SER A 371 -19.93 13.06 -31.71
C SER A 371 -19.71 13.70 -30.32
N GLY A 372 -20.43 13.24 -29.29
CA GLY A 372 -20.30 13.71 -27.92
C GLY A 372 -21.24 14.85 -27.53
N ALA A 373 -22.11 15.30 -28.43
CA ALA A 373 -23.07 16.34 -28.12
C ALA A 373 -24.16 15.79 -27.20
N VAL A 374 -24.42 16.49 -26.08
CA VAL A 374 -25.52 16.18 -25.18
C VAL A 374 -26.54 17.30 -25.26
N PHE A 375 -27.81 16.95 -25.49
CA PHE A 375 -28.92 17.89 -25.51
C PHE A 375 -29.90 17.58 -24.39
N LEU A 376 -30.35 18.62 -23.71
CA LEU A 376 -31.52 18.59 -22.85
C LEU A 376 -32.71 19.18 -23.62
N TRP A 377 -33.67 18.34 -23.95
CA TRP A 377 -34.93 18.74 -24.53
C TRP A 377 -35.93 19.00 -23.42
N SER A 378 -36.64 20.12 -23.48
CA SER A 378 -37.67 20.48 -22.51
C SER A 378 -39.00 20.68 -23.20
N ARG A 379 -40.06 20.11 -22.63
CA ARG A 379 -41.42 20.22 -23.12
C ARG A 379 -42.03 21.54 -22.69
N ARG A 380 -42.40 22.40 -23.64
CA ARG A 380 -43.18 23.61 -23.39
C ARG A 380 -44.65 23.38 -23.76
N PRO A 381 -45.62 23.79 -22.91
CA PRO A 381 -47.05 23.62 -23.18
C PRO A 381 -47.51 24.18 -24.54
N ASP A 382 -46.90 25.28 -24.99
CA ASP A 382 -47.37 26.05 -26.15
C ASP A 382 -46.42 26.04 -27.37
N ALA A 383 -45.20 25.51 -27.23
CA ALA A 383 -44.13 25.61 -28.24
C ALA A 383 -43.53 24.25 -28.66
N GLY A 384 -44.00 23.14 -28.11
CA GLY A 384 -43.43 21.82 -28.36
C GLY A 384 -42.14 21.57 -27.57
N TRP A 385 -41.25 20.74 -28.12
CA TRP A 385 -39.98 20.39 -27.47
C TRP A 385 -38.85 21.31 -27.94
N GLU A 386 -38.20 21.99 -27.01
CA GLU A 386 -37.03 22.85 -27.28
C GLU A 386 -35.76 22.19 -26.75
N GLY A 387 -34.71 22.10 -27.58
CA GLY A 387 -33.42 21.50 -27.24
C GLY A 387 -32.38 22.52 -26.83
N LEU A 388 -31.69 22.26 -25.71
CA LEU A 388 -30.59 23.08 -25.20
C LEU A 388 -29.31 22.24 -25.22
N PRO A 389 -28.26 22.61 -25.98
CA PRO A 389 -27.01 21.88 -25.96
C PRO A 389 -26.29 22.11 -24.64
N LEU A 390 -25.91 21.03 -23.96
CA LEU A 390 -25.13 21.08 -22.73
C LEU A 390 -23.63 21.14 -23.08
N GLY A 391 -22.91 22.12 -22.55
CA GLY A 391 -21.45 22.23 -22.68
C GLY A 391 -20.88 22.92 -23.94
N ALA A 392 -21.71 23.41 -24.88
CA ALA A 392 -21.22 23.97 -26.15
C ALA A 392 -21.02 25.51 -26.19
N THR A 393 -21.26 26.24 -25.10
CA THR A 393 -21.21 27.71 -25.12
C THR A 393 -19.88 28.36 -24.75
N GLN A 394 -18.81 27.59 -24.47
CA GLN A 394 -17.45 28.14 -24.47
C GLN A 394 -16.44 27.22 -25.17
N VAL A 395 -16.25 27.50 -26.46
CA VAL A 395 -14.98 27.55 -27.21
C VAL A 395 -13.91 26.54 -26.78
N SER A 396 -13.71 25.55 -27.66
CA SER A 396 -12.48 24.79 -27.93
C SER A 396 -11.66 24.26 -26.75
N THR A 397 -11.50 22.94 -26.73
CA THR A 397 -10.65 22.11 -25.88
C THR A 397 -11.29 21.63 -24.56
N ILE A 398 -11.18 20.32 -24.33
CA ILE A 398 -11.33 19.59 -23.06
C ILE A 398 -12.67 18.90 -22.75
N PHE A 399 -13.44 18.33 -23.69
CA PHE A 399 -14.41 17.27 -23.27
C PHE A 399 -14.53 16.17 -24.34
N SER A 400 -14.44 14.89 -23.92
CA SER A 400 -14.57 13.71 -24.78
C SER A 400 -16.05 13.30 -24.94
N PRO A 401 -16.37 12.43 -25.92
CA PRO A 401 -17.75 12.02 -26.17
C PRO A 401 -18.41 11.34 -24.97
N VAL A 402 -19.70 11.63 -24.73
CA VAL A 402 -20.51 11.02 -23.67
C VAL A 402 -21.13 9.72 -24.18
N SER A 403 -20.91 8.61 -23.47
CA SER A 403 -21.40 7.29 -23.81
C SER A 403 -22.82 7.01 -23.31
N HIS A 404 -23.18 7.49 -22.13
CA HIS A 404 -24.50 7.29 -21.51
C HIS A 404 -24.81 8.43 -20.51
N ALA A 405 -26.06 8.88 -20.42
CA ALA A 405 -26.48 9.92 -19.46
C ALA A 405 -27.87 9.66 -18.85
N VAL A 406 -28.03 9.94 -17.55
CA VAL A 406 -29.26 9.66 -16.77
C VAL A 406 -29.60 10.82 -15.82
N PHE A 407 -30.90 11.09 -15.60
CA PHE A 407 -31.38 12.09 -14.63
C PHE A 407 -31.34 11.61 -13.17
N ARG A 408 -31.08 12.54 -12.25
CA ARG A 408 -31.22 12.38 -10.79
C ARG A 408 -32.29 13.36 -10.26
N PRO A 409 -33.44 12.88 -9.74
CA PRO A 409 -34.55 13.75 -9.31
C PRO A 409 -34.57 14.09 -7.80
N ASP A 410 -34.24 15.32 -7.36
CA ASP A 410 -34.24 15.67 -5.92
C ASP A 410 -35.58 15.36 -5.18
N ARG A 411 -35.51 14.71 -4.01
CA ARG A 411 -36.66 14.45 -3.11
C ARG A 411 -36.56 15.14 -1.74
N SER A 412 -35.52 15.93 -1.50
CA SER A 412 -35.25 16.49 -0.17
C SER A 412 -35.68 17.95 -0.02
N THR A 413 -36.77 18.12 0.74
CA THR A 413 -37.13 19.26 1.60
C THR A 413 -38.26 20.21 1.17
N LEU A 414 -38.94 20.66 2.22
CA LEU A 414 -40.25 21.28 2.35
C LEU A 414 -40.38 22.72 1.79
N ASP A 415 -39.44 23.22 1.00
CA ASP A 415 -39.51 24.61 0.52
C ASP A 415 -39.75 24.68 -0.99
N ARG A 416 -41.01 24.96 -1.36
CA ARG A 416 -41.48 25.10 -2.76
C ARG A 416 -40.93 26.34 -3.47
N SER A 417 -39.98 27.07 -2.90
CA SER A 417 -39.49 28.34 -3.44
C SER A 417 -38.19 28.28 -4.24
N THR A 418 -37.50 27.13 -4.30
CA THR A 418 -36.33 26.95 -5.19
C THR A 418 -36.54 25.77 -6.15
N PRO A 419 -37.01 26.00 -7.39
CA PRO A 419 -36.91 25.01 -8.45
C PRO A 419 -35.44 24.87 -8.87
N ASP A 420 -35.04 23.71 -9.40
CA ASP A 420 -33.73 23.39 -10.01
C ASP A 420 -32.66 22.72 -9.14
N ARG A 421 -32.96 21.56 -8.53
CA ARG A 421 -31.92 20.68 -7.94
C ARG A 421 -31.75 19.31 -8.61
N SER A 422 -32.46 19.02 -9.70
CA SER A 422 -32.20 17.82 -10.50
C SER A 422 -30.86 17.91 -11.23
N THR A 423 -30.08 16.84 -11.18
CA THR A 423 -28.75 16.76 -11.80
C THR A 423 -28.71 15.69 -12.88
N ILE A 424 -27.83 15.84 -13.86
CA ILE A 424 -27.58 14.87 -14.93
C ILE A 424 -26.27 14.16 -14.60
N VAL A 425 -26.25 12.84 -14.70
CA VAL A 425 -25.03 12.02 -14.59
C VAL A 425 -24.63 11.54 -15.98
N SER A 426 -23.38 11.68 -16.39
CA SER A 426 -22.90 11.21 -17.69
C SER A 426 -21.58 10.43 -17.60
N GLY A 427 -21.45 9.32 -18.33
CA GLY A 427 -20.18 8.63 -18.55
C GLY A 427 -19.49 9.09 -19.84
N GLY A 428 -18.17 9.30 -19.82
CA GLY A 428 -17.39 9.75 -20.97
C GLY A 428 -16.48 8.66 -21.56
N GLU A 429 -16.12 8.81 -22.84
CA GLU A 429 -15.07 8.02 -23.50
C GLU A 429 -13.67 8.28 -22.94
N ASP A 430 -13.51 9.32 -22.12
CA ASP A 430 -12.26 9.60 -21.39
C ASP A 430 -12.19 8.95 -20.01
N GLY A 431 -13.09 8.00 -19.72
CA GLY A 431 -13.07 7.25 -18.47
C GLY A 431 -13.57 8.04 -17.27
N THR A 432 -14.29 9.15 -17.47
CA THR A 432 -14.84 9.96 -16.38
C THR A 432 -16.36 9.87 -16.27
N VAL A 433 -16.87 9.93 -15.06
CA VAL A 433 -18.28 10.20 -14.74
C VAL A 433 -18.41 11.68 -14.38
N ARG A 434 -19.41 12.38 -14.92
CA ARG A 434 -19.61 13.81 -14.72
C ARG A 434 -21.02 14.10 -14.24
N LEU A 435 -21.15 15.18 -13.48
CA LEU A 435 -22.43 15.70 -13.00
C LEU A 435 -22.71 17.06 -13.63
N TRP A 436 -23.96 17.31 -13.99
CA TRP A 436 -24.40 18.57 -14.59
C TRP A 436 -25.68 19.07 -13.94
N THR A 437 -25.85 20.38 -13.91
CA THR A 437 -27.14 21.03 -13.67
C THR A 437 -28.03 20.87 -14.90
N LEU A 438 -29.34 21.03 -14.76
CA LEU A 438 -30.25 21.11 -15.92
C LEU A 438 -29.89 22.26 -16.88
N ALA A 439 -29.26 23.32 -16.38
CA ALA A 439 -28.77 24.43 -17.20
C ALA A 439 -27.49 24.08 -17.99
N GLY A 440 -26.95 22.86 -17.87
CA GLY A 440 -25.75 22.41 -18.57
C GLY A 440 -24.44 22.90 -17.96
N GLN A 441 -24.47 23.41 -16.73
CA GLN A 441 -23.26 23.73 -15.98
C GLN A 441 -22.73 22.49 -15.26
N PRO A 442 -21.42 22.20 -15.30
CA PRO A 442 -20.84 21.09 -14.57
C PRO A 442 -20.95 21.31 -13.05
N ILE A 443 -21.24 20.23 -12.33
CA ILE A 443 -21.32 20.21 -10.86
C ILE A 443 -20.07 19.49 -10.35
N GLY A 444 -19.10 20.27 -9.87
CA GLY A 444 -17.82 19.74 -9.39
C GLY A 444 -16.87 19.26 -10.51
N GLU A 445 -15.77 18.66 -10.10
CA GLU A 445 -14.74 18.13 -11.01
C GLU A 445 -15.16 16.76 -11.60
N PRO A 446 -14.71 16.41 -12.83
CA PRO A 446 -14.95 15.09 -13.41
C PRO A 446 -14.45 13.95 -12.51
N MET A 447 -15.32 12.97 -12.27
CA MET A 447 -15.05 11.82 -11.41
C MET A 447 -14.35 10.74 -12.24
N LEU A 448 -13.02 10.69 -12.17
CA LEU A 448 -12.23 9.71 -12.92
C LEU A 448 -12.56 8.30 -12.46
N ALA A 449 -13.25 7.57 -13.33
CA ALA A 449 -13.71 6.22 -13.12
C ALA A 449 -12.76 5.17 -13.69
N ASN A 450 -11.88 5.48 -14.65
CA ASN A 450 -10.81 4.59 -15.16
C ASN A 450 -10.07 5.22 -16.34
N ASN A 451 -9.20 4.44 -16.98
CA ASN A 451 -8.42 4.83 -18.16
C ASN A 451 -9.02 4.33 -19.49
N ASP A 452 -10.25 3.82 -19.48
CA ASP A 452 -10.93 3.30 -20.68
C ASP A 452 -12.35 3.87 -20.77
N GLN A 453 -13.10 3.58 -21.82
CA GLN A 453 -14.41 4.19 -22.02
C GLN A 453 -15.41 3.73 -20.95
N ILE A 454 -16.08 4.67 -20.27
CA ILE A 454 -17.29 4.34 -19.52
C ILE A 454 -18.33 3.94 -20.55
N ARG A 455 -18.94 2.76 -20.42
CA ARG A 455 -19.94 2.26 -21.35
C ARG A 455 -21.35 2.48 -20.86
N SER A 456 -21.55 2.45 -19.54
CA SER A 456 -22.87 2.56 -18.93
C SER A 456 -22.78 3.23 -17.55
N VAL A 457 -23.82 4.01 -17.21
CA VAL A 457 -23.99 4.63 -15.89
C VAL A 457 -25.44 4.45 -15.42
N ALA A 458 -25.63 4.23 -14.12
CA ALA A 458 -26.93 4.10 -13.47
C ALA A 458 -26.93 4.86 -12.13
N VAL A 459 -28.10 5.32 -11.70
CA VAL A 459 -28.29 6.02 -10.41
C VAL A 459 -29.25 5.22 -9.55
N SER A 460 -28.92 5.05 -8.26
CA SER A 460 -29.76 4.30 -7.34
C SER A 460 -31.10 4.99 -7.08
N PRO A 461 -32.17 4.24 -6.76
CA PRO A 461 -33.49 4.82 -6.48
C PRO A 461 -33.51 5.79 -5.29
N ASP A 462 -32.64 5.58 -4.29
CA ASP A 462 -32.44 6.48 -3.15
C ASP A 462 -31.60 7.72 -3.50
N GLN A 463 -31.03 7.76 -4.70
CA GLN A 463 -30.22 8.82 -5.28
C GLN A 463 -28.95 9.15 -4.51
N GLN A 464 -28.51 8.22 -3.67
CA GLN A 464 -27.30 8.33 -2.88
C GLN A 464 -26.12 7.65 -3.58
N THR A 465 -26.35 6.86 -4.63
CA THR A 465 -25.32 6.03 -5.27
C THR A 465 -25.37 6.13 -6.79
N ILE A 466 -24.21 6.32 -7.44
CA ILE A 466 -24.03 6.15 -8.89
C ILE A 466 -23.28 4.85 -9.11
N VAL A 467 -23.62 4.10 -10.15
CA VAL A 467 -22.88 2.93 -10.63
C VAL A 467 -22.37 3.22 -12.05
N SER A 468 -21.12 2.87 -12.34
CA SER A 468 -20.52 3.01 -13.68
C SER A 468 -19.86 1.71 -14.13
N GLY A 469 -20.15 1.27 -15.35
CA GLY A 469 -19.53 0.12 -16.02
C GLY A 469 -18.64 0.55 -17.19
N SER A 470 -17.55 -0.18 -17.41
CA SER A 470 -16.44 0.24 -18.27
C SER A 470 -15.91 -0.84 -19.21
N GLU A 471 -15.29 -0.39 -20.31
CA GLU A 471 -14.59 -1.23 -21.27
C GLU A 471 -13.47 -2.07 -20.67
N ASP A 472 -12.80 -1.57 -19.63
CA ASP A 472 -11.76 -2.31 -18.90
C ASP A 472 -12.30 -3.46 -18.02
N GLY A 473 -13.63 -3.68 -18.03
CA GLY A 473 -14.30 -4.71 -17.24
C GLY A 473 -14.60 -4.29 -15.80
N SER A 474 -14.31 -3.04 -15.42
CA SER A 474 -14.58 -2.54 -14.07
C SER A 474 -16.01 -2.04 -13.89
N ILE A 475 -16.54 -2.24 -12.67
CA ILE A 475 -17.77 -1.63 -12.18
C ILE A 475 -17.41 -0.83 -10.94
N ARG A 476 -17.87 0.42 -10.84
CA ARG A 476 -17.58 1.32 -9.71
C ARG A 476 -18.84 1.93 -9.13
N LEU A 477 -18.84 2.13 -7.82
CA LEU A 477 -19.92 2.78 -7.07
C LEU A 477 -19.45 4.11 -6.50
N TRP A 478 -20.32 5.11 -6.51
CA TRP A 478 -20.03 6.48 -6.06
C TRP A 478 -21.11 6.96 -5.10
N SER A 479 -20.73 7.44 -3.91
CA SER A 479 -21.68 7.97 -2.93
C SER A 479 -21.91 9.48 -3.08
N LEU A 480 -23.16 9.91 -2.89
CA LEU A 480 -23.65 11.28 -3.06
C LEU A 480 -24.34 11.78 -1.77
N ARG A 481 -23.59 12.07 -0.69
CA ARG A 481 -24.13 12.63 0.57
C ARG A 481 -23.75 14.12 0.76
N ASP A 482 -24.73 14.97 1.06
CA ASP A 482 -24.61 16.36 1.56
C ASP A 482 -23.62 17.29 0.81
N ASP A 483 -23.93 17.68 -0.44
CA ASP A 483 -23.19 18.67 -1.30
C ASP A 483 -21.64 18.52 -1.38
N ASN A 484 -21.09 17.47 -0.78
CA ASN A 484 -19.69 17.09 -0.75
C ASN A 484 -19.60 15.63 -1.14
N ILE A 485 -19.06 15.39 -2.34
CA ILE A 485 -18.83 14.05 -2.86
C ILE A 485 -17.85 13.32 -1.92
N ILE A 486 -18.37 12.42 -1.09
CA ILE A 486 -17.53 11.45 -0.37
C ILE A 486 -17.14 10.38 -1.38
N ARG A 487 -15.95 10.54 -1.97
CA ARG A 487 -15.25 9.46 -2.66
C ARG A 487 -15.18 8.25 -1.73
N ILE A 488 -15.40 7.05 -2.28
CA ILE A 488 -14.48 5.89 -2.26
C ILE A 488 -15.23 4.62 -2.71
N LEU A 489 -14.80 4.05 -3.84
CA LEU A 489 -14.34 2.65 -4.03
C LEU A 489 -13.82 2.56 -5.48
N SER A 490 -12.70 3.24 -5.72
CA SER A 490 -11.90 3.10 -6.94
C SER A 490 -10.74 2.17 -6.62
N PHE A 491 -10.78 0.94 -7.11
CA PHE A 491 -9.55 0.13 -7.24
C PHE A 491 -8.86 0.52 -8.53
N GLN A 492 -8.22 1.68 -8.50
CA GLN A 492 -7.15 2.21 -9.37
C GLN A 492 -7.29 3.73 -9.37
N ASP A 493 -6.90 4.39 -8.28
CA ASP A 493 -6.47 5.78 -8.35
C ASP A 493 -4.93 5.75 -8.29
N ALA A 494 -4.29 6.50 -9.21
CA ALA A 494 -2.85 6.70 -9.40
C ALA A 494 -2.11 5.88 -10.48
N LEU A 495 -2.61 5.84 -11.72
CA LEU A 495 -1.73 5.87 -12.90
C LEU A 495 -2.40 6.69 -14.03
N PRO A 496 -2.15 8.01 -14.14
CA PRO A 496 -2.28 8.76 -15.37
C PRO A 496 -1.80 7.97 -16.59
N GLN A 497 -2.61 8.08 -17.64
CA GLN A 497 -2.46 7.48 -18.98
C GLN A 497 -1.17 7.88 -19.73
N THR A 498 -0.05 8.16 -19.06
CA THR A 498 1.16 8.65 -19.72
C THR A 498 2.13 7.54 -20.13
N LEU A 499 2.06 6.33 -19.57
CA LEU A 499 2.95 5.23 -19.94
C LEU A 499 2.44 4.51 -21.20
N LYS A 500 2.90 4.96 -22.37
CA LYS A 500 2.57 4.33 -23.68
C LYS A 500 3.36 3.05 -23.94
N SER A 501 4.42 2.79 -23.18
CA SER A 501 5.33 1.66 -23.37
C SER A 501 5.67 0.95 -22.04
N PRO A 502 6.20 -0.28 -22.10
CA PRO A 502 6.67 -1.02 -20.92
C PRO A 502 7.63 -0.20 -20.05
N ILE A 503 7.58 -0.39 -18.74
CA ILE A 503 8.53 0.24 -17.81
C ILE A 503 9.86 -0.51 -17.90
N GLY A 504 10.94 0.20 -18.22
CA GLY A 504 12.30 -0.36 -18.22
C GLY A 504 12.99 -0.29 -16.85
N LYS A 505 12.87 0.85 -16.16
CA LYS A 505 13.50 1.07 -14.84
C LYS A 505 12.67 2.03 -14.00
N THR A 506 12.79 1.96 -12.68
CA THR A 506 12.13 2.88 -11.75
C THR A 506 13.09 3.28 -10.64
N ALA A 507 12.92 4.50 -10.12
CA ALA A 507 13.66 5.03 -8.99
C ALA A 507 12.72 5.82 -8.06
N LEU A 508 13.09 5.96 -6.80
CA LEU A 508 12.38 6.81 -5.83
C LEU A 508 13.36 7.82 -5.24
N SER A 509 12.89 9.03 -4.96
CA SER A 509 13.66 10.02 -4.21
C SER A 509 13.83 9.55 -2.76
N ARG A 510 14.92 9.97 -2.12
CA ARG A 510 15.25 9.57 -0.74
C ARG A 510 14.18 9.97 0.28
N ASP A 511 13.53 11.11 0.06
CA ASP A 511 12.41 11.58 0.89
C ASP A 511 11.12 10.76 0.70
N GLY A 512 11.09 9.87 -0.32
CA GLY A 512 9.93 9.09 -0.75
C GLY A 512 8.73 9.94 -1.09
N ARG A 513 8.94 11.16 -1.55
CA ARG A 513 7.88 12.02 -2.08
C ARG A 513 7.74 11.90 -3.57
N MET A 514 8.77 11.41 -4.28
CA MET A 514 8.78 11.34 -5.73
C MET A 514 9.23 9.98 -6.26
N ALA A 515 8.58 9.50 -7.30
CA ALA A 515 8.99 8.35 -8.09
C ALA A 515 9.36 8.80 -9.51
N ALA A 516 10.44 8.26 -10.05
CA ALA A 516 10.82 8.37 -11.45
C ALA A 516 10.59 7.01 -12.11
N ILE A 517 9.95 7.04 -13.27
CA ILE A 517 9.66 5.86 -14.08
C ILE A 517 10.29 6.09 -15.44
N GLY A 518 11.15 5.17 -15.88
CA GLY A 518 11.73 5.12 -17.21
C GLY A 518 11.02 4.07 -18.05
N ASP A 519 10.63 4.40 -19.28
CA ASP A 519 9.95 3.47 -20.19
C ASP A 519 10.87 2.92 -21.30
N ALA A 520 10.32 1.99 -22.08
CA ALA A 520 10.99 1.33 -23.19
C ALA A 520 11.26 2.26 -24.39
N ASP A 521 10.58 3.41 -24.47
CA ASP A 521 10.77 4.41 -25.53
C ASP A 521 11.80 5.48 -25.14
N GLY A 522 12.42 5.38 -23.96
CA GLY A 522 13.44 6.29 -23.48
C GLY A 522 12.89 7.55 -22.80
N MET A 523 11.63 7.53 -22.37
CA MET A 523 11.00 8.62 -21.62
C MET A 523 11.15 8.42 -20.12
N VAL A 524 11.26 9.52 -19.38
CA VAL A 524 11.19 9.55 -17.91
C VAL A 524 9.95 10.33 -17.47
N TYR A 525 9.23 9.76 -16.51
CA TYR A 525 8.04 10.32 -15.88
C TYR A 525 8.32 10.52 -14.40
N LEU A 526 8.08 11.73 -13.90
CA LEU A 526 8.19 12.04 -12.49
C LEU A 526 6.82 12.11 -11.85
N TRP A 527 6.69 11.52 -10.68
CA TRP A 527 5.45 11.32 -9.97
C TRP A 527 5.63 11.71 -8.53
N ASP A 528 4.62 12.27 -7.89
CA ASP A 528 4.58 12.30 -6.44
C ASP A 528 4.02 10.98 -5.88
N THR A 529 4.27 10.72 -4.60
CA THR A 529 3.73 9.54 -3.91
C THR A 529 2.25 9.64 -3.57
N GLN A 530 1.55 10.66 -4.06
CA GLN A 530 0.10 10.75 -4.09
C GLN A 530 -0.47 10.34 -5.46
N GLY A 531 0.39 9.99 -6.43
CA GLY A 531 -0.03 9.53 -7.74
C GLY A 531 -0.26 10.63 -8.76
N LYS A 532 0.28 11.83 -8.54
CA LYS A 532 0.20 12.95 -9.47
C LYS A 532 1.51 13.10 -10.23
N LEU A 533 1.40 13.29 -11.55
CA LEU A 533 2.54 13.58 -12.40
C LEU A 533 3.15 14.95 -12.05
N ILE A 534 4.46 14.98 -11.87
CA ILE A 534 5.26 16.16 -11.58
C ILE A 534 5.91 16.64 -12.88
N GLY A 535 5.48 17.79 -13.38
CA GLY A 535 6.03 18.35 -14.62
C GLY A 535 5.63 17.56 -15.86
N GLN A 536 6.28 17.84 -16.99
CA GLN A 536 6.07 17.12 -18.23
C GLN A 536 7.05 15.94 -18.35
N PRO A 537 6.64 14.79 -18.89
CA PRO A 537 7.56 13.71 -19.22
C PRO A 537 8.60 14.18 -20.23
N PHE A 538 9.84 13.72 -20.09
CA PHE A 538 10.94 14.13 -20.96
C PHE A 538 11.72 12.93 -21.49
N ARG A 539 12.26 13.07 -22.70
CA ARG A 539 13.04 12.02 -23.37
C ARG A 539 14.49 12.09 -22.92
N VAL A 540 15.00 10.99 -22.38
CA VAL A 540 16.42 10.85 -21.97
C VAL A 540 17.23 10.01 -22.95
N SER A 541 16.57 9.09 -23.68
CA SER A 541 17.18 8.33 -24.76
C SER A 541 16.19 7.96 -25.87
N GLU A 542 16.70 7.38 -26.97
CA GLU A 542 15.92 6.75 -28.04
C GLU A 542 15.76 5.23 -27.84
N GLN A 543 16.31 4.69 -26.75
CA GLN A 543 16.18 3.29 -26.34
C GLN A 543 15.61 3.21 -24.92
N GLU A 544 15.24 1.99 -24.52
CA GLU A 544 14.74 1.69 -23.19
C GLU A 544 15.62 2.27 -22.08
N VAL A 545 15.00 2.97 -21.13
CA VAL A 545 15.68 3.49 -19.95
C VAL A 545 16.08 2.31 -19.06
N SER A 546 17.36 1.96 -19.07
CA SER A 546 17.92 0.85 -18.29
C SER A 546 18.61 1.30 -16.99
N ILE A 547 18.95 2.59 -16.89
CA ILE A 547 19.61 3.19 -15.72
C ILE A 547 18.81 4.43 -15.33
N LEU A 548 18.40 4.48 -14.06
CA LEU A 548 17.62 5.57 -13.50
C LEU A 548 17.82 5.60 -11.98
N HIS A 549 18.38 6.69 -11.44
CA HIS A 549 18.52 6.92 -10.00
C HIS A 549 18.34 8.40 -9.67
N PHE A 550 17.79 8.70 -8.49
CA PHE A 550 17.77 10.07 -7.97
C PHE A 550 19.09 10.44 -7.29
N SER A 551 19.42 11.72 -7.34
CA SER A 551 20.40 12.35 -6.44
C SER A 551 19.94 12.29 -4.98
N GLU A 552 20.87 12.43 -4.02
CA GLU A 552 20.54 12.40 -2.58
C GLU A 552 19.54 13.49 -2.19
N THR A 553 19.57 14.63 -2.87
CA THR A 553 18.65 15.76 -2.65
C THR A 553 17.30 15.59 -3.34
N GLY A 554 17.17 14.65 -4.29
CA GLY A 554 15.97 14.44 -5.11
C GLY A 554 15.72 15.50 -6.18
N ASN A 555 16.58 16.52 -6.33
CA ASN A 555 16.43 17.58 -7.33
C ASN A 555 16.93 17.22 -8.72
N GLU A 556 17.81 16.23 -8.81
CA GLU A 556 18.41 15.75 -10.04
C GLU A 556 18.29 14.22 -10.12
N LEU A 557 18.43 13.69 -11.32
CA LEU A 557 18.40 12.25 -11.60
C LEU A 557 19.46 11.88 -12.64
N ILE A 558 20.15 10.77 -12.40
CA ILE A 558 20.98 10.13 -13.42
C ILE A 558 20.10 9.17 -14.21
N ALA A 559 20.00 9.38 -15.52
CA ALA A 559 19.12 8.59 -16.38
C ALA A 559 19.71 8.39 -17.77
N GLY A 560 19.40 7.26 -18.38
CA GLY A 560 19.78 6.93 -19.74
C GLY A 560 19.58 5.45 -20.07
N ASP A 561 20.25 5.02 -21.12
CA ASP A 561 20.26 3.65 -21.59
C ASP A 561 21.65 3.01 -21.42
N SER A 562 21.78 1.78 -21.91
CA SER A 562 23.05 1.04 -21.87
C SER A 562 24.17 1.67 -22.72
N SER A 563 23.86 2.59 -23.63
CA SER A 563 24.85 3.26 -24.48
C SER A 563 25.36 4.58 -23.89
N SER A 564 24.54 5.25 -23.09
CA SER A 564 24.83 6.57 -22.53
C SER A 564 23.94 6.89 -21.34
N VAL A 565 24.55 7.48 -20.31
CA VAL A 565 23.84 8.10 -19.18
C VAL A 565 24.20 9.58 -19.04
N ARG A 566 23.30 10.37 -18.45
CA ARG A 566 23.50 11.79 -18.14
C ARG A 566 22.85 12.14 -16.82
N LEU A 567 23.31 13.24 -16.21
CA LEU A 567 22.59 13.92 -15.14
C LEU A 567 21.54 14.85 -15.75
N TRP A 568 20.32 14.78 -15.24
CA TRP A 568 19.17 15.57 -15.66
C TRP A 568 18.58 16.32 -14.47
N ASP A 569 18.07 17.52 -14.72
CA ASP A 569 17.20 18.20 -13.77
C ASP A 569 15.76 17.65 -13.85
N ARG A 570 14.90 18.09 -12.93
CA ARG A 570 13.48 17.66 -12.88
C ARG A 570 12.63 18.19 -14.04
N GLN A 571 13.14 19.15 -14.80
CA GLN A 571 12.49 19.72 -15.98
C GLN A 571 12.88 18.98 -17.27
N GLY A 572 13.83 18.04 -17.18
CA GLY A 572 14.32 17.27 -18.32
C GLY A 572 15.47 17.95 -19.07
N ASN A 573 16.14 18.93 -18.48
CA ASN A 573 17.33 19.52 -19.08
C ASN A 573 18.58 18.72 -18.69
N PRO A 574 19.50 18.46 -19.64
CA PRO A 574 20.76 17.80 -19.34
C PRO A 574 21.68 18.75 -18.56
N VAL A 575 22.17 18.28 -17.41
CA VAL A 575 23.10 19.00 -16.52
C VAL A 575 24.55 18.61 -16.81
N SER A 576 24.77 17.38 -17.28
CA SER A 576 26.10 16.84 -17.63
C SER A 576 26.21 16.49 -19.11
N GLN A 577 27.45 16.32 -19.58
CA GLN A 577 27.68 15.70 -20.88
C GLN A 577 27.37 14.18 -20.84
N PRO A 578 27.23 13.52 -22.00
CA PRO A 578 26.97 12.08 -22.08
C PRO A 578 28.16 11.26 -21.56
N ILE A 579 27.90 10.45 -20.53
CA ILE A 579 28.86 9.48 -20.00
C ILE A 579 28.73 8.17 -20.78
N ARG A 580 29.85 7.68 -21.30
CA ARG A 580 29.93 6.47 -22.13
C ARG A 580 31.21 5.69 -21.84
N HIS A 581 31.12 4.37 -21.84
CA HIS A 581 32.32 3.52 -21.85
C HIS A 581 32.80 3.32 -23.29
N ALA A 582 34.11 3.35 -23.52
CA ALA A 582 34.68 3.37 -24.86
C ALA A 582 34.50 2.06 -25.65
N ALA A 583 34.37 0.91 -24.96
CA ALA A 583 34.44 -0.41 -25.58
C ALA A 583 33.24 -1.33 -25.28
N THR A 584 32.31 -0.91 -24.43
CA THR A 584 31.20 -1.76 -23.98
C THR A 584 30.04 -0.92 -23.45
N LEU A 585 28.88 -1.57 -23.28
CA LEU A 585 27.66 -0.96 -22.79
C LEU A 585 27.66 -0.84 -21.26
N LEU A 586 27.13 0.27 -20.77
CA LEU A 586 26.86 0.52 -19.36
C LEU A 586 25.82 -0.47 -18.84
N SER A 587 26.05 -1.00 -17.64
CA SER A 587 25.11 -1.85 -16.93
C SER A 587 24.49 -1.14 -15.73
N GLU A 588 25.23 -0.23 -15.07
CA GLU A 588 24.75 0.54 -13.93
C GLU A 588 25.52 1.86 -13.78
N ALA A 589 24.87 2.91 -13.26
CA ALA A 589 25.55 4.14 -12.88
C ALA A 589 24.80 4.86 -11.76
N THR A 590 25.52 5.49 -10.83
CA THR A 590 24.92 6.19 -9.70
C THR A 590 25.75 7.40 -9.26
N LEU A 591 25.08 8.39 -8.67
CA LEU A 591 25.67 9.63 -8.19
C LEU A 591 26.12 9.47 -6.72
N SER A 592 27.24 10.07 -6.36
CA SER A 592 27.69 10.14 -4.98
C SER A 592 26.73 10.95 -4.10
N PRO A 593 26.69 10.70 -2.78
CA PRO A 593 25.84 11.45 -1.85
C PRO A 593 26.08 12.97 -1.92
N ASP A 594 27.36 13.37 -2.00
CA ASP A 594 27.76 14.77 -2.16
C ASP A 594 27.33 15.42 -3.49
N GLY A 595 26.86 14.63 -4.46
CA GLY A 595 26.41 15.10 -5.77
C GLY A 595 27.53 15.47 -6.75
N GLU A 596 28.80 15.28 -6.37
CA GLU A 596 29.95 15.79 -7.14
C GLU A 596 30.61 14.74 -8.03
N ARG A 597 30.33 13.45 -7.82
CA ARG A 597 30.96 12.34 -8.55
C ARG A 597 29.94 11.31 -9.02
N ILE A 598 30.21 10.71 -10.17
CA ILE A 598 29.40 9.62 -10.73
C ILE A 598 30.29 8.39 -10.84
N ILE A 599 29.79 7.24 -10.40
CA ILE A 599 30.43 5.95 -10.66
C ILE A 599 29.58 5.17 -11.66
N SER A 600 30.22 4.59 -12.67
CA SER A 600 29.56 3.72 -13.65
C SER A 600 30.24 2.37 -13.74
N GLY A 601 29.47 1.35 -14.09
CA GLY A 601 29.93 0.00 -14.34
C GLY A 601 29.39 -0.52 -15.68
N ASP A 602 30.10 -1.49 -16.26
CA ASP A 602 29.71 -2.10 -17.53
C ASP A 602 29.57 -3.64 -17.48
N PHE A 603 29.11 -4.20 -18.59
CA PHE A 603 28.91 -5.64 -18.76
C PHE A 603 30.19 -6.48 -18.72
N ASN A 604 31.36 -5.86 -18.89
CA ASN A 604 32.68 -6.52 -18.85
C ASN A 604 33.39 -6.35 -17.50
N GLY A 605 32.77 -5.63 -16.56
CA GLY A 605 33.29 -5.45 -15.22
C GLY A 605 34.15 -4.22 -15.02
N ASN A 606 34.25 -3.34 -16.02
CA ASN A 606 35.01 -2.11 -15.84
C ASN A 606 34.16 -1.11 -15.06
N LEU A 607 34.81 -0.45 -14.11
CA LEU A 607 34.27 0.65 -13.32
C LEU A 607 35.00 1.93 -13.72
N ALA A 608 34.25 3.02 -13.84
CA ALA A 608 34.81 4.34 -14.14
C ALA A 608 34.26 5.38 -13.16
N LEU A 609 35.10 6.34 -12.78
CA LEU A 609 34.73 7.47 -11.94
C LEU A 609 34.73 8.76 -12.77
N TRP A 610 33.64 9.52 -12.68
CA TRP A 610 33.40 10.74 -13.42
C TRP A 610 33.14 11.90 -12.47
N ASP A 611 33.48 13.11 -12.90
CA ASP A 611 33.01 14.32 -12.24
C ASP A 611 31.52 14.57 -12.55
N ARG A 612 30.92 15.51 -11.85
CA ARG A 612 29.52 15.92 -12.05
C ARG A 612 29.22 16.38 -13.48
N GLN A 613 30.19 16.98 -14.16
CA GLN A 613 30.05 17.44 -15.55
C GLN A 613 30.09 16.28 -16.55
N GLY A 614 30.44 15.07 -16.11
CA GLY A 614 30.54 13.86 -16.92
C GLY A 614 31.90 13.69 -17.58
N ASN A 615 32.95 14.35 -17.09
CA ASN A 615 34.33 14.08 -17.51
C ASN A 615 34.88 12.92 -16.70
N LEU A 616 35.66 12.05 -17.37
CA LEU A 616 36.36 10.97 -16.69
C LEU A 616 37.41 11.57 -15.75
N ILE A 617 37.35 11.20 -14.47
CA ILE A 617 38.37 11.61 -13.51
C ILE A 617 39.65 10.87 -13.85
N THR A 618 40.75 11.62 -13.95
CA THR A 618 42.07 11.06 -14.26
C THR A 618 43.07 11.45 -13.17
N ASP A 619 43.90 10.51 -12.75
CA ASP A 619 45.11 10.80 -11.95
C ASP A 619 46.33 10.74 -12.87
N SER A 620 47.09 11.84 -12.99
CA SER A 620 48.36 11.84 -13.71
C SER A 620 48.29 11.31 -15.16
N GLY A 621 47.13 11.49 -15.82
CA GLY A 621 46.85 11.01 -17.18
C GLY A 621 46.31 9.58 -17.28
N ASN A 622 46.24 8.84 -16.16
CA ASN A 622 45.58 7.54 -16.11
C ASN A 622 44.10 7.70 -15.76
N PRO A 623 43.18 7.11 -16.54
CA PRO A 623 41.77 7.13 -16.21
C PRO A 623 41.51 6.37 -14.91
N ALA A 624 40.61 6.90 -14.06
CA ALA A 624 40.14 6.25 -12.85
C ALA A 624 39.30 5.02 -13.23
N LEU A 625 39.97 3.92 -13.56
CA LEU A 625 39.36 2.66 -13.96
C LEU A 625 39.75 1.54 -13.00
N ALA A 626 38.78 0.68 -12.69
CA ALA A 626 39.04 -0.61 -12.06
C ALA A 626 38.42 -1.71 -12.93
N GLU A 627 39.20 -2.70 -13.31
CA GLU A 627 38.75 -3.80 -14.17
C GLU A 627 38.37 -5.04 -13.34
N ARG A 628 37.26 -5.68 -13.69
CA ARG A 628 36.83 -6.98 -13.14
C ARG A 628 36.63 -7.98 -14.26
N PRO A 629 37.70 -8.62 -14.76
CA PRO A 629 37.63 -9.46 -15.93
C PRO A 629 36.58 -10.58 -15.78
N GLN A 630 35.67 -10.66 -16.75
CA GLN A 630 34.60 -11.67 -16.85
C GLN A 630 33.44 -11.58 -15.84
N GLU A 631 33.27 -10.47 -15.13
CA GLU A 631 32.10 -10.23 -14.28
C GLU A 631 31.33 -9.01 -14.76
N THR A 632 30.01 -9.08 -14.89
CA THR A 632 29.16 -7.91 -15.16
C THR A 632 28.92 -7.17 -13.85
N VAL A 633 29.04 -5.83 -13.86
CA VAL A 633 28.61 -5.00 -12.73
C VAL A 633 27.08 -5.01 -12.68
N SER A 634 26.50 -5.59 -11.63
CA SER A 634 25.05 -5.79 -11.52
C SER A 634 24.34 -4.70 -10.71
N SER A 635 25.03 -4.10 -9.75
CA SER A 635 24.47 -3.07 -8.87
C SER A 635 25.58 -2.29 -8.18
N ILE A 636 25.38 -0.98 -8.01
CA ILE A 636 26.29 -0.09 -7.28
C ILE A 636 25.46 0.69 -6.27
N ALA A 637 25.89 0.73 -5.01
CA ALA A 637 25.23 1.48 -3.94
C ALA A 637 26.22 2.32 -3.14
N PHE A 638 25.83 3.52 -2.76
CA PHE A 638 26.55 4.40 -1.84
C PHE A 638 25.95 4.33 -0.44
N ASN A 639 26.78 4.52 0.59
CA ASN A 639 26.30 4.94 1.91
C ASN A 639 26.45 6.45 2.09
N ALA A 640 25.77 7.02 3.10
CA ALA A 640 25.82 8.46 3.40
C ALA A 640 27.23 8.99 3.73
N GLN A 641 28.16 8.09 4.03
CA GLN A 641 29.53 8.45 4.33
C GLN A 641 30.46 8.39 3.12
N GLY A 642 30.02 7.98 1.92
CA GLY A 642 30.85 7.89 0.72
C GLY A 642 31.54 6.54 0.49
N LYS A 643 31.21 5.50 1.28
CA LYS A 643 31.61 4.11 0.99
C LYS A 643 30.70 3.55 -0.09
N VAL A 644 31.27 2.76 -0.99
CA VAL A 644 30.57 2.16 -2.14
C VAL A 644 30.60 0.64 -2.02
N ALA A 645 29.47 0.03 -2.31
CA ALA A 645 29.32 -1.41 -2.48
C ALA A 645 29.04 -1.69 -3.95
N ILE A 646 29.80 -2.61 -4.53
CA ILE A 646 29.73 -2.97 -5.94
C ILE A 646 29.46 -4.46 -6.05
N GLY A 647 28.24 -4.76 -6.46
CA GLY A 647 27.83 -6.10 -6.82
C GLY A 647 28.26 -6.47 -8.22
N GLY A 648 28.71 -7.70 -8.42
CA GLY A 648 28.89 -8.24 -9.75
C GLY A 648 28.49 -9.71 -9.86
N THR A 649 28.15 -10.07 -11.08
CA THR A 649 27.61 -11.38 -11.43
C THR A 649 28.26 -11.87 -12.70
N VAL A 650 28.52 -13.17 -12.76
CA VAL A 650 28.90 -13.84 -14.01
C VAL A 650 27.63 -14.32 -14.68
N LEU A 651 27.33 -13.84 -15.89
CA LEU A 651 26.14 -14.24 -16.64
C LEU A 651 26.08 -15.78 -16.78
N GLY A 652 24.94 -16.36 -16.42
CA GLY A 652 24.71 -17.81 -16.52
C GLY A 652 25.41 -18.66 -15.45
N ARG A 653 26.07 -18.06 -14.45
CA ARG A 653 26.68 -18.80 -13.33
C ARG A 653 26.25 -18.22 -11.97
N PRO A 654 26.16 -19.05 -10.91
CA PRO A 654 25.89 -18.58 -9.55
C PRO A 654 27.14 -17.98 -8.87
N THR A 655 28.11 -17.52 -9.65
CA THR A 655 29.40 -16.98 -9.18
C THR A 655 29.47 -15.48 -9.46
N GLY A 656 30.11 -14.74 -8.58
CA GLY A 656 30.30 -13.30 -8.70
C GLY A 656 31.06 -12.76 -7.50
N SER A 657 31.09 -11.45 -7.34
CA SER A 657 31.73 -10.82 -6.20
C SER A 657 31.05 -9.55 -5.73
N LEU A 658 31.10 -9.33 -4.41
CA LEU A 658 30.82 -8.07 -3.75
C LEU A 658 32.14 -7.40 -3.40
N CYS A 659 32.38 -6.21 -3.93
CA CYS A 659 33.51 -5.39 -3.54
C CYS A 659 33.06 -4.15 -2.78
N LEU A 660 33.84 -3.74 -1.79
CA LEU A 660 33.69 -2.48 -1.09
C LEU A 660 34.89 -1.59 -1.40
N LEU A 661 34.63 -0.29 -1.53
CA LEU A 661 35.66 0.74 -1.65
C LEU A 661 35.21 2.01 -0.92
N ASP A 662 36.15 2.85 -0.51
CA ASP A 662 35.86 4.15 0.11
C ASP A 662 36.23 5.32 -0.83
N LEU A 663 35.22 6.09 -1.28
CA LEU A 663 35.45 7.28 -2.11
C LEU A 663 35.61 8.58 -1.29
N ARG A 664 35.69 8.51 0.05
CA ARG A 664 35.98 9.70 0.89
C ARG A 664 37.37 10.25 0.67
N ALA A 665 38.32 9.43 0.26
CA ALA A 665 39.65 9.90 -0.05
C ALA A 665 39.56 10.77 -1.31
N THR A 666 40.24 11.92 -1.31
CA THR A 666 40.51 12.76 -2.51
C THR A 666 41.40 12.04 -3.53
N GLN A 667 41.36 10.71 -3.57
CA GLN A 667 42.16 9.89 -4.45
C GLN A 667 41.46 9.84 -5.81
N PRO A 668 42.16 10.16 -6.91
CA PRO A 668 41.58 10.12 -8.25
C PRO A 668 41.62 8.71 -8.85
N THR A 669 41.84 7.67 -8.05
CA THR A 669 41.91 6.27 -8.48
C THR A 669 40.87 5.41 -7.77
N LEU A 670 40.25 4.49 -8.51
CA LEU A 670 39.36 3.46 -7.97
C LEU A 670 40.21 2.31 -7.41
N SER A 671 40.34 2.21 -6.09
CA SER A 671 40.96 1.06 -5.42
C SER A 671 39.89 0.22 -4.72
N LEU A 672 39.85 -1.08 -5.01
CA LEU A 672 38.91 -2.01 -4.37
C LEU A 672 39.53 -2.50 -3.05
N ASP A 673 39.01 -2.05 -1.92
CA ASP A 673 39.57 -2.37 -0.59
C ASP A 673 39.39 -3.83 -0.22
N THR A 674 38.16 -4.34 -0.36
CA THR A 674 37.78 -5.70 0.03
C THR A 674 36.80 -6.29 -0.95
N CYS A 675 37.15 -7.43 -1.57
CA CYS A 675 36.27 -8.18 -2.46
C CYS A 675 35.99 -9.58 -1.90
N HIS A 676 34.71 -9.95 -1.87
CA HIS A 676 34.20 -11.23 -1.39
C HIS A 676 33.59 -12.01 -2.55
N ARG A 677 33.78 -13.34 -2.60
CA ARG A 677 33.18 -14.21 -3.62
C ARG A 677 31.71 -14.50 -3.33
N GLU A 678 30.87 -13.50 -3.54
CA GLU A 678 29.43 -13.62 -3.40
C GLU A 678 28.73 -13.06 -4.65
N ALA A 679 27.92 -13.88 -5.32
CA ALA A 679 27.15 -13.43 -6.47
C ALA A 679 25.97 -12.58 -6.03
N SER A 680 25.89 -11.35 -6.53
CA SER A 680 24.83 -10.40 -6.20
C SER A 680 24.12 -9.92 -7.46
N SER A 681 22.80 -9.96 -7.47
CA SER A 681 21.97 -9.26 -8.45
C SER A 681 21.65 -7.83 -8.00
N VAL A 682 21.65 -7.55 -6.69
CA VAL A 682 21.40 -6.22 -6.14
C VAL A 682 22.11 -6.05 -4.80
N VAL A 683 22.55 -4.83 -4.47
CA VAL A 683 23.17 -4.47 -3.18
C VAL A 683 22.53 -3.20 -2.61
N ALA A 684 22.47 -3.08 -1.28
CA ALA A 684 22.04 -1.86 -0.59
C ALA A 684 22.76 -1.68 0.74
N PHE A 685 22.96 -0.43 1.17
CA PHE A 685 23.48 -0.10 2.50
C PHE A 685 22.34 0.12 3.50
N SER A 686 22.60 -0.22 4.77
CA SER A 686 21.77 0.23 5.88
C SER A 686 21.89 1.75 6.08
N PRO A 687 20.88 2.40 6.69
CA PRO A 687 20.89 3.86 6.90
C PRO A 687 22.09 4.37 7.70
N ASP A 688 22.61 3.57 8.64
CA ASP A 688 23.83 3.86 9.41
C ASP A 688 25.13 3.62 8.63
N GLY A 689 25.04 2.98 7.46
CA GLY A 689 26.16 2.61 6.60
C GLY A 689 27.01 1.46 7.14
N GLU A 690 26.61 0.81 8.23
CA GLU A 690 27.38 -0.23 8.90
C GLU A 690 27.18 -1.62 8.28
N THR A 691 26.06 -1.84 7.61
CA THR A 691 25.67 -3.14 7.04
C THR A 691 25.38 -3.01 5.54
N VAL A 692 25.80 -4.02 4.77
CA VAL A 692 25.44 -4.17 3.35
C VAL A 692 24.53 -5.38 3.20
N ALA A 693 23.37 -5.19 2.61
CA ALA A 693 22.47 -6.26 2.20
C ALA A 693 22.73 -6.66 0.74
N ILE A 694 22.70 -7.96 0.50
CA ILE A 694 23.02 -8.55 -0.79
C ILE A 694 21.88 -9.47 -1.19
N GLY A 695 21.25 -9.17 -2.33
CA GLY A 695 20.32 -10.06 -3.00
C GLY A 695 21.04 -10.94 -4.00
N GLY A 696 20.97 -12.25 -3.83
CA GLY A 696 21.64 -13.22 -4.69
C GLY A 696 20.81 -13.66 -5.90
N THR A 697 21.49 -14.16 -6.93
CA THR A 697 20.87 -14.74 -8.13
C THR A 697 20.10 -16.04 -7.85
N ASN A 698 20.34 -16.67 -6.70
CA ASN A 698 19.63 -17.85 -6.23
C ASN A 698 18.45 -17.54 -5.29
N GLY A 699 18.07 -16.26 -5.15
CA GLY A 699 16.98 -15.82 -4.26
C GLY A 699 17.34 -15.74 -2.78
N SER A 700 18.60 -15.98 -2.42
CA SER A 700 19.08 -15.80 -1.04
C SER A 700 19.42 -14.34 -0.75
N ILE A 701 19.28 -13.97 0.51
CA ILE A 701 19.71 -12.67 1.02
C ILE A 701 20.75 -12.89 2.10
N ARG A 702 21.81 -12.08 2.08
CA ARG A 702 22.88 -12.07 3.09
C ARG A 702 23.21 -10.65 3.50
N LEU A 703 23.65 -10.51 4.74
CA LEU A 703 24.12 -9.26 5.30
C LEU A 703 25.63 -9.36 5.58
N LEU A 704 26.35 -8.29 5.26
CA LEU A 704 27.77 -8.13 5.57
C LEU A 704 27.92 -6.93 6.51
N ASN A 705 28.50 -7.16 7.69
CA ASN A 705 28.93 -6.08 8.56
C ASN A 705 30.21 -5.45 7.99
N THR A 706 30.15 -4.18 7.65
CA THR A 706 31.24 -3.48 6.96
C THR A 706 32.43 -3.14 7.85
N ARG A 707 32.25 -3.17 9.18
CA ARG A 707 33.31 -2.95 10.18
C ARG A 707 34.02 -4.25 10.54
N THR A 708 33.26 -5.29 10.91
CA THR A 708 33.83 -6.58 11.33
C THR A 708 34.18 -7.48 10.15
N GLN A 709 33.65 -7.19 8.95
CA GLN A 709 33.72 -8.06 7.78
C GLN A 709 33.08 -9.44 8.00
N GLU A 710 32.19 -9.54 8.99
CA GLU A 710 31.46 -10.77 9.29
C GLU A 710 30.18 -10.88 8.48
N TRP A 711 29.90 -12.10 8.05
CA TRP A 711 28.73 -12.44 7.25
C TRP A 711 27.62 -13.02 8.12
N SER A 712 26.38 -12.61 7.85
CA SER A 712 25.21 -13.34 8.35
C SER A 712 25.08 -14.69 7.65
N PRO A 713 24.41 -15.67 8.29
CA PRO A 713 23.87 -16.81 7.57
C PRO A 713 22.96 -16.36 6.42
N PRO A 714 22.92 -17.08 5.28
CA PRO A 714 21.98 -16.80 4.21
C PRO A 714 20.57 -17.17 4.64
N PHE A 715 19.64 -16.24 4.53
CA PHE A 715 18.22 -16.53 4.66
C PHE A 715 17.59 -16.60 3.27
N ARG A 716 17.02 -17.77 2.96
CA ARG A 716 16.34 -18.04 1.69
C ARG A 716 14.87 -17.73 1.82
N GLY A 717 14.43 -16.71 1.10
CA GLY A 717 13.02 -16.36 0.96
C GLY A 717 12.52 -16.63 -0.45
N HIS A 718 13.20 -16.08 -1.44
CA HIS A 718 12.72 -16.05 -2.83
C HIS A 718 13.08 -17.31 -3.62
N GLN A 719 12.25 -17.65 -4.61
CA GLN A 719 12.44 -18.80 -5.50
C GLN A 719 13.20 -18.44 -6.80
N GLN A 720 13.45 -17.16 -7.00
CA GLN A 720 14.08 -16.57 -8.18
C GLN A 720 15.05 -15.45 -7.74
N PRO A 721 15.90 -14.91 -8.63
CA PRO A 721 16.83 -13.84 -8.30
C PRO A 721 16.17 -12.67 -7.58
N VAL A 722 16.81 -12.21 -6.50
CA VAL A 722 16.40 -10.99 -5.78
C VAL A 722 16.82 -9.78 -6.62
N THR A 723 15.86 -9.07 -7.16
CA THR A 723 16.06 -7.97 -8.12
C THR A 723 16.00 -6.60 -7.47
N ALA A 724 15.43 -6.49 -6.26
CA ALA A 724 15.38 -5.26 -5.49
C ALA A 724 15.51 -5.54 -3.99
N ILE A 725 16.19 -4.65 -3.26
CA ILE A 725 16.39 -4.77 -1.82
C ILE A 725 16.50 -3.37 -1.20
N ALA A 726 15.85 -3.16 -0.05
CA ALA A 726 15.90 -1.90 0.68
C ALA A 726 15.83 -2.13 2.20
N PHE A 727 16.61 -1.38 2.96
CA PHE A 727 16.48 -1.33 4.42
C PHE A 727 15.31 -0.42 4.82
N SER A 728 14.67 -0.74 5.94
CA SER A 728 13.77 0.21 6.60
C SER A 728 14.55 1.46 7.00
N PRO A 729 13.95 2.66 7.02
CA PRO A 729 14.64 3.89 7.45
C PRO A 729 15.13 3.84 8.89
N THR A 730 14.45 3.05 9.73
CA THR A 730 14.84 2.75 11.11
C THR A 730 16.01 1.76 11.21
N GLY A 731 16.39 1.10 10.11
CA GLY A 731 17.49 0.14 10.03
C GLY A 731 17.20 -1.22 10.70
N ASP A 732 15.99 -1.44 11.20
CA ASP A 732 15.59 -2.64 11.96
C ASP A 732 15.02 -3.77 11.08
N GLY A 733 14.74 -3.51 9.81
CA GLY A 733 14.14 -4.45 8.88
C GLY A 733 14.62 -4.27 7.44
N LEU A 734 14.23 -5.22 6.60
CA LEU A 734 14.60 -5.31 5.20
C LEU A 734 13.36 -5.67 4.37
N THR A 735 13.24 -5.08 3.18
CA THR A 735 12.26 -5.47 2.17
C THR A 735 12.98 -5.92 0.91
N SER A 736 12.62 -7.09 0.41
CA SER A 736 13.19 -7.68 -0.79
C SER A 736 12.12 -7.98 -1.84
N GLY A 737 12.50 -7.83 -3.10
CA GLY A 737 11.68 -8.05 -4.27
C GLY A 737 12.42 -8.96 -5.23
N SER A 738 11.68 -9.82 -5.91
CA SER A 738 12.26 -10.88 -6.73
C SER A 738 11.56 -11.01 -8.08
N ARG A 739 12.26 -11.65 -9.01
CA ARG A 739 11.70 -12.10 -10.28
C ARG A 739 10.60 -13.16 -10.11
N ASP A 740 10.44 -13.75 -8.92
CA ASP A 740 9.28 -14.60 -8.59
C ASP A 740 7.97 -13.80 -8.42
N GLY A 741 8.02 -12.47 -8.56
CA GLY A 741 6.85 -11.61 -8.46
C GLY A 741 6.37 -11.37 -7.03
N THR A 742 7.17 -11.73 -6.02
CA THR A 742 6.84 -11.52 -4.61
C THR A 742 7.68 -10.43 -3.97
N ILE A 743 7.09 -9.75 -2.99
CA ILE A 743 7.75 -8.84 -2.06
C ILE A 743 7.77 -9.50 -0.69
N ARG A 744 8.89 -9.44 0.02
CA ARG A 744 9.05 -10.00 1.36
C ARG A 744 9.57 -8.94 2.32
N PHE A 745 8.94 -8.86 3.48
CA PHE A 745 9.48 -8.14 4.63
C PHE A 745 10.19 -9.13 5.55
N SER A 746 11.35 -8.75 6.07
CA SER A 746 12.11 -9.55 7.03
C SER A 746 12.82 -8.66 8.05
N ASN A 747 13.16 -9.22 9.21
CA ASN A 747 14.13 -8.58 10.10
C ASN A 747 15.57 -8.87 9.67
N LEU A 748 16.55 -8.25 10.33
CA LEU A 748 17.96 -8.45 10.04
C LEU A 748 18.47 -9.87 10.33
N GLN A 749 17.71 -10.68 11.08
CA GLN A 749 18.01 -12.08 11.35
C GLN A 749 17.44 -13.02 10.27
N GLY A 750 16.71 -12.49 9.28
CA GLY A 750 16.11 -13.27 8.20
C GLY A 750 14.74 -13.88 8.54
N GLU A 751 14.16 -13.52 9.68
CA GLU A 751 12.80 -13.96 10.02
C GLU A 751 11.78 -13.15 9.20
N PRO A 752 10.83 -13.81 8.53
CA PRO A 752 9.83 -13.12 7.73
C PRO A 752 8.84 -12.34 8.61
N ILE A 753 8.46 -11.16 8.15
CA ILE A 753 7.38 -10.33 8.73
C ILE A 753 6.15 -10.46 7.83
N GLY A 754 5.23 -11.34 8.22
CA GLY A 754 4.00 -11.61 7.47
C GLY A 754 4.20 -12.60 6.32
N GLN A 755 3.12 -12.86 5.58
CA GLN A 755 3.20 -13.70 4.38
C GLN A 755 3.90 -12.95 3.23
N PRO A 756 4.58 -13.66 2.31
CA PRO A 756 5.07 -13.05 1.08
C PRO A 756 3.91 -12.37 0.38
N LEU A 757 4.10 -11.09 0.06
CA LEU A 757 3.10 -10.33 -0.65
C LEU A 757 3.18 -10.71 -2.12
N PRO A 758 2.12 -11.30 -2.69
CA PRO A 758 2.08 -11.49 -4.12
C PRO A 758 2.00 -10.11 -4.77
N SER A 759 2.70 -9.90 -5.89
CA SER A 759 2.16 -8.99 -6.89
C SER A 759 0.71 -9.46 -7.19
N PRO A 760 -0.28 -8.56 -7.29
CA PRO A 760 -1.68 -8.98 -7.35
C PRO A 760 -1.94 -10.06 -8.39
N PRO A 761 -2.93 -10.95 -8.15
CA PRO A 761 -3.13 -12.16 -8.92
C PRO A 761 -3.65 -11.80 -10.31
N ASP A 762 -2.70 -11.59 -11.22
CA ASP A 762 -2.74 -11.71 -12.70
C ASP A 762 -1.51 -11.09 -13.36
N VAL A 763 -0.43 -10.92 -12.60
CA VAL A 763 0.78 -10.25 -13.07
C VAL A 763 2.00 -11.16 -12.92
N THR A 764 2.51 -11.66 -14.03
CA THR A 764 3.81 -12.36 -14.14
C THR A 764 4.98 -11.38 -14.23
N GLY A 765 4.98 -10.34 -13.39
CA GLY A 765 5.94 -9.24 -13.43
C GLY A 765 7.03 -9.41 -12.38
N ALA A 766 8.30 -9.29 -12.79
CA ALA A 766 9.42 -9.24 -11.87
C ALA A 766 9.42 -7.91 -11.10
N VAL A 767 9.57 -7.95 -9.77
CA VAL A 767 9.75 -6.73 -8.98
C VAL A 767 11.07 -6.08 -9.39
N THR A 768 11.05 -4.86 -9.94
CA THR A 768 12.27 -4.22 -10.48
C THR A 768 12.90 -3.24 -9.50
N SER A 769 12.13 -2.68 -8.57
CA SER A 769 12.65 -1.74 -7.56
C SER A 769 11.81 -1.75 -6.28
N ILE A 770 12.44 -1.37 -5.17
CA ILE A 770 11.83 -1.22 -3.85
C ILE A 770 12.50 -0.01 -3.19
N ALA A 771 11.71 0.90 -2.62
CA ALA A 771 12.24 2.02 -1.84
C ALA A 771 11.27 2.48 -0.75
N PHE A 772 11.81 2.87 0.40
CA PHE A 772 11.04 3.43 1.52
C PHE A 772 10.99 4.95 1.45
N SER A 773 9.91 5.55 1.94
CA SER A 773 9.88 6.96 2.34
C SER A 773 10.73 7.19 3.57
N GLU A 774 11.25 8.40 3.73
CA GLU A 774 12.15 8.74 4.85
C GLU A 774 11.46 8.60 6.22
N ASP A 775 10.15 8.87 6.27
CA ASP A 775 9.32 8.63 7.47
C ASP A 775 8.97 7.14 7.70
N GLY A 776 9.37 6.27 6.76
CA GLY A 776 9.18 4.82 6.76
C GLY A 776 7.73 4.38 6.69
N ARG A 777 6.79 5.27 6.36
CA ARG A 777 5.35 4.97 6.32
C ARG A 777 4.91 4.39 5.00
N THR A 778 5.62 4.73 3.92
CA THR A 778 5.29 4.30 2.56
C THR A 778 6.46 3.52 1.96
N LEU A 779 6.17 2.39 1.34
CA LEU A 779 7.08 1.61 0.50
C LEU A 779 6.57 1.67 -0.93
N THR A 780 7.43 2.11 -1.83
CA THR A 780 7.15 2.08 -3.27
C THR A 780 7.78 0.83 -3.86
N VAL A 781 7.04 0.13 -4.70
CA VAL A 781 7.50 -1.06 -5.41
C VAL A 781 7.24 -0.89 -6.91
N GLY A 782 8.31 -0.85 -7.70
CA GLY A 782 8.22 -0.89 -9.15
C GLY A 782 8.14 -2.33 -9.65
N ASN A 783 7.26 -2.58 -10.61
CA ASN A 783 7.09 -3.90 -11.23
C ASN A 783 7.19 -3.79 -12.76
N ALA A 784 7.65 -4.86 -13.41
CA ALA A 784 7.82 -4.94 -14.87
C ALA A 784 6.49 -4.88 -15.65
N ASP A 785 5.35 -4.91 -14.95
CA ASP A 785 4.00 -4.93 -15.52
C ASP A 785 3.37 -3.56 -15.79
N ARG A 786 4.20 -2.51 -15.75
CA ARG A 786 3.81 -1.10 -15.91
C ARG A 786 3.13 -0.48 -14.69
N LYS A 787 3.20 -1.11 -13.52
CA LYS A 787 2.62 -0.59 -12.29
C LYS A 787 3.67 -0.26 -11.25
N VAL A 788 3.41 0.83 -10.53
CA VAL A 788 4.12 1.21 -9.31
C VAL A 788 3.15 1.11 -8.16
N TRP A 789 3.51 0.36 -7.13
CA TRP A 789 2.68 0.12 -5.97
C TRP A 789 3.16 0.92 -4.79
N LEU A 790 2.24 1.56 -4.08
CA LEU A 790 2.50 2.23 -2.82
C LEU A 790 1.89 1.39 -1.70
N TRP A 791 2.75 0.94 -0.79
CA TRP A 791 2.40 0.11 0.34
C TRP A 791 2.61 0.89 1.62
N GLN A 792 1.80 0.62 2.63
CA GLN A 792 2.16 1.00 3.98
C GLN A 792 3.23 0.06 4.51
N SER A 793 4.29 0.60 5.10
CA SER A 793 5.55 -0.14 5.24
C SER A 793 6.02 -0.36 6.67
N ASN A 794 5.26 0.11 7.66
CA ASN A 794 5.60 -0.13 9.06
C ASN A 794 4.39 -0.46 9.93
N TRP A 795 4.64 -1.09 11.08
CA TRP A 795 3.59 -1.50 12.01
C TRP A 795 2.72 -0.33 12.51
N ARG A 796 3.24 0.90 12.58
CA ARG A 796 2.44 2.08 12.99
C ARG A 796 1.41 2.45 11.93
N SER A 797 1.79 2.43 10.66
CA SER A 797 0.89 2.67 9.54
C SER A 797 -0.15 1.57 9.44
N TRP A 798 0.24 0.31 9.62
CA TRP A 798 -0.69 -0.82 9.70
C TRP A 798 -1.66 -0.69 10.87
N LEU A 799 -1.16 -0.30 12.05
CA LEU A 799 -1.99 -0.07 13.24
C LEU A 799 -2.97 1.09 13.02
N GLN A 800 -2.51 2.19 12.42
CA GLN A 800 -3.35 3.35 12.11
C GLN A 800 -4.48 2.96 11.17
N THR A 801 -4.18 2.25 10.09
CA THR A 801 -5.20 1.79 9.15
C THR A 801 -6.14 0.77 9.80
N ALA A 802 -5.62 -0.14 10.62
CA ALA A 802 -6.42 -1.11 11.34
C ALA A 802 -7.42 -0.43 12.29
N CYS A 803 -6.94 0.53 13.08
CA CYS A 803 -7.76 1.33 13.98
C CYS A 803 -8.79 2.17 13.21
N ASN A 804 -8.40 2.79 12.09
CA ASN A 804 -9.30 3.59 11.27
C ASN A 804 -10.43 2.75 10.65
N ARG A 805 -10.13 1.54 10.13
CA ARG A 805 -11.15 0.60 9.61
C ARG A 805 -12.19 0.25 10.67
N LEU A 806 -11.76 0.07 11.91
CA LEU A 806 -12.63 -0.31 13.01
C LEU A 806 -13.23 0.89 13.76
N ARG A 807 -12.89 2.14 13.39
CA ARG A 807 -13.23 3.37 14.15
C ARG A 807 -14.73 3.50 14.42
N TYR A 808 -15.56 3.11 13.46
CA TYR A 808 -17.01 3.18 13.57
C TYR A 808 -17.69 1.82 13.81
N HIS A 809 -16.92 0.74 13.86
CA HIS A 809 -17.44 -0.60 14.04
C HIS A 809 -18.03 -0.78 15.46
N PRO A 810 -19.17 -1.49 15.64
CA PRO A 810 -19.83 -1.65 16.94
C PRO A 810 -18.91 -2.21 18.04
N VAL A 811 -17.99 -3.09 17.65
CA VAL A 811 -16.99 -3.71 18.52
C VAL A 811 -16.05 -2.69 19.18
N MET A 812 -15.80 -1.55 18.54
CA MET A 812 -14.97 -0.44 19.07
C MET A 812 -15.79 0.60 19.82
N ARG A 813 -17.05 0.83 19.43
CA ARG A 813 -17.95 1.77 20.11
C ARG A 813 -18.45 1.22 21.45
N ASN A 814 -18.69 -0.09 21.52
CA ASN A 814 -19.18 -0.76 22.71
C ASN A 814 -18.41 -2.08 22.96
N PRO A 815 -17.16 -2.02 23.44
CA PRO A 815 -16.32 -3.20 23.63
C PRO A 815 -16.85 -4.10 24.76
N GLN A 816 -17.37 -5.28 24.41
CA GLN A 816 -17.94 -6.25 25.36
C GLN A 816 -16.93 -7.25 25.94
N THR A 817 -15.77 -7.43 25.31
CA THR A 817 -14.75 -8.43 25.73
C THR A 817 -13.44 -7.75 26.12
N GLU A 818 -12.61 -8.42 26.93
CA GLU A 818 -11.28 -7.90 27.28
C GLU A 818 -10.38 -7.65 26.06
N ILE A 819 -10.52 -8.47 25.01
CA ILE A 819 -9.80 -8.27 23.74
C ILE A 819 -10.24 -6.95 23.12
N ASN A 820 -11.55 -6.70 23.09
CA ASN A 820 -12.12 -5.49 22.50
C ASN A 820 -11.73 -4.23 23.27
N LEU A 821 -11.76 -4.32 24.60
CA LEU A 821 -11.34 -3.22 25.48
C LEU A 821 -9.86 -2.89 25.28
N GLY A 822 -8.99 -3.91 25.25
CA GLY A 822 -7.55 -3.73 25.05
C GLY A 822 -7.21 -3.12 23.69
N ALA A 823 -7.83 -3.58 22.60
CA ALA A 823 -7.61 -3.01 21.27
C ALA A 823 -8.15 -1.57 21.16
N SER A 824 -9.32 -1.29 21.75
CA SER A 824 -9.88 0.07 21.78
C SER A 824 -8.97 1.03 22.57
N GLN A 825 -8.36 0.58 23.67
CA GLN A 825 -7.39 1.36 24.42
C GLN A 825 -6.15 1.66 23.58
N THR A 826 -5.57 0.66 22.92
CA THR A 826 -4.43 0.83 22.01
C THR A 826 -4.73 1.84 20.91
N CYS A 827 -5.88 1.73 20.23
CA CYS A 827 -6.23 2.68 19.16
C CYS A 827 -6.45 4.10 19.69
N ARG A 828 -7.02 4.26 20.89
CA ARG A 828 -7.18 5.58 21.51
C ARG A 828 -5.85 6.19 21.92
N SER A 829 -4.93 5.40 22.50
CA SER A 829 -3.63 5.91 22.93
C SER A 829 -2.67 6.15 21.77
N GLU A 830 -2.65 5.29 20.75
CA GLU A 830 -1.65 5.34 19.69
C GLU A 830 -2.11 6.06 18.42
N VAL A 831 -3.43 6.17 18.17
CA VAL A 831 -3.97 6.68 16.89
C VAL A 831 -4.94 7.86 17.07
N PHE A 832 -5.90 7.77 17.99
CA PHE A 832 -6.99 8.76 18.10
C PHE A 832 -6.72 9.93 19.08
N SER A 833 -5.56 9.99 19.74
CA SER A 833 -5.24 11.01 20.75
C SER A 833 -4.39 12.19 20.25
N LEU A 834 -4.23 12.37 18.94
CA LEU A 834 -3.71 13.61 18.37
C LEU A 834 -4.88 14.59 18.12
N PRO A 835 -4.93 15.76 18.79
CA PRO A 835 -6.01 16.71 18.57
C PRO A 835 -5.85 17.40 17.21
N ASP A 836 -6.90 17.36 16.39
CA ASP A 836 -7.16 18.40 15.40
C ASP A 836 -7.28 19.73 16.17
N ARG A 837 -6.21 20.53 16.22
CA ARG A 837 -6.32 21.93 16.62
C ARG A 837 -6.91 22.67 15.42
N PRO A 838 -8.11 23.27 15.51
CA PRO A 838 -8.48 24.31 14.55
C PRO A 838 -7.47 25.47 14.69
N PRO A 839 -7.10 26.14 13.59
CA PRO A 839 -6.26 27.32 13.68
C PRO A 839 -6.96 28.36 14.56
N GLU A 840 -6.27 28.86 15.58
CA GLU A 840 -6.76 30.01 16.35
C GLU A 840 -7.03 31.17 15.38
N PRO A 841 -8.17 31.86 15.48
CA PRO A 841 -8.37 33.11 14.76
C PRO A 841 -7.34 34.11 15.27
N THR A 842 -6.47 34.57 14.36
CA THR A 842 -5.55 35.66 14.64
C THR A 842 -6.33 36.97 14.75
N PRO A 843 -5.98 37.87 15.69
CA PRO A 843 -6.59 39.19 15.79
C PRO A 843 -6.28 40.10 14.60
#